data_AF-A0A921ZJA5-F1
#
_entry.id   AF-A0A921ZJA5-F1
#
_cell.length_a   1.000
_cell.length_b   1.000
_cell.length_c   1.000
_cell.angle_alpha   90.00
_cell.angle_beta   90.00
_cell.angle_gamma   90.00
#
_symmetry.space_group_name_H-M   'P 1'
#
loop_
_entity.id
_entity.type
_entity.pdbx_description
1 polymer ?
#
loop_
_entity_poly.entity_id
_entity_poly.type
_entity_poly.pdbx_seq_one_letter_code
_entity_poly.pdbx_strand_id
1 'polypeptide(L)'
;MDSSLNSTLNTTYNDYSGPDFVKSPSKICNVSLSEALSGFEKLRISALTKAAEISPLVKEVTIGPKSPLKKDFTREVRQQSPVKHDNISEDILIEDKLKDDLRYTLIMKEYEAQLQERSEIMFRNLVEKVLCKRAETMSNFFKKQSEQCERRAMEVRARKLQLQKELQMNDNLFVLEKAKLDEQKSCTVVNRQTIDNMNKILEEQNKATARFASITDSHTKILICYNEITNLLNTEPLAKQVCDKFIQSINTVVGNISIIMDLCKNAAITDKEVKKAEGLSSNLDNIRKMIVEEIESIKQQELANKQKEEEEKRIRQAQEKAAQDAQAAEIAAAQKAASEQAKKSGPVFYSAKNYAYYKDLSDFLNQYEGQYKGLLEDVKMKKFRFDCQKAVNTPVNALSSVSGLHMKDKYDKLYKLLKGERVQVLDIYVRATEHTQGLAYCTALLAKKIVRQGDLLVSSNPEAAFPLAAVTAALWSQFPEFGILLEANFHRSCPYLVPMLLPQKEGQTDKEFYMSRGYTYSEDGVVEKQDKFLRRMSGIFRLFCAIWIAKMPRFITVPNPHGLQHGWQWLASFVNLRPEPDICATLLHDFFAVCGSEFMKYYGKQFTKIIQLISTDYLTILQNIDEGGPKTRLEVFLQNVLKTGHIDPPSGLLQPNTW
;
A
#
# COMPACT_ATOMS: atom_id res chain seq x y z
N MET A 1 -10.66 -50.48 -48.09
CA MET A 1 -9.78 -49.38 -48.55
C MET A 1 -9.36 -48.58 -47.32
N ASP A 2 -8.69 -49.18 -46.33
CA ASP A 2 -7.37 -49.86 -46.33
C ASP A 2 -6.27 -48.81 -46.12
N SER A 3 -5.56 -48.76 -44.99
CA SER A 3 -4.56 -49.74 -44.47
C SER A 3 -3.37 -49.86 -45.45
N SER A 4 -2.11 -49.66 -45.04
CA SER A 4 -1.40 -50.26 -43.90
C SER A 4 -0.10 -49.46 -43.59
N LEU A 5 0.24 -49.15 -42.33
CA LEU A 5 1.11 -49.87 -41.35
C LEU A 5 2.65 -49.69 -41.47
N ASN A 6 3.20 -49.09 -40.40
CA ASN A 6 4.36 -49.54 -39.59
C ASN A 6 5.84 -49.24 -39.93
N SER A 7 6.59 -49.24 -38.81
CA SER A 7 8.06 -49.33 -38.65
C SER A 7 8.85 -48.01 -38.81
N THR A 8 9.86 -47.67 -37.99
CA THR A 8 10.40 -48.34 -36.78
C THR A 8 10.81 -47.31 -35.72
N LEU A 9 10.81 -47.68 -34.43
CA LEU A 9 11.26 -46.84 -33.31
C LEU A 9 12.29 -47.59 -32.44
N ASN A 10 13.46 -46.98 -32.25
CA ASN A 10 14.59 -47.29 -31.33
C ASN A 10 15.76 -46.39 -31.78
N THR A 11 16.63 -45.78 -30.98
CA THR A 11 16.87 -45.73 -29.50
C THR A 11 17.71 -44.44 -29.21
N THR A 12 18.24 -44.06 -28.03
CA THR A 12 18.44 -44.63 -26.68
C THR A 12 18.74 -43.45 -25.71
N TYR A 13 18.21 -43.48 -24.47
CA TYR A 13 18.74 -42.84 -23.24
C TYR A 13 18.82 -41.28 -23.21
N ASN A 14 18.66 -40.54 -22.10
CA ASN A 14 18.09 -40.74 -20.74
C ASN A 14 17.81 -39.29 -20.18
N ASP A 15 17.35 -38.96 -18.97
CA ASP A 15 17.16 -39.63 -17.67
C ASP A 15 16.12 -38.85 -16.81
N TYR A 16 16.02 -39.14 -15.49
CA TYR A 16 15.43 -38.31 -14.43
C TYR A 16 13.94 -37.88 -14.54
N SER A 17 13.04 -38.86 -14.37
CA SER A 17 11.67 -38.62 -13.89
C SER A 17 11.60 -38.61 -12.36
N GLY A 18 10.68 -37.81 -11.80
CA GLY A 18 10.34 -37.81 -10.36
C GLY A 18 9.18 -38.78 -10.03
N PRO A 19 8.99 -39.17 -8.76
CA PRO A 19 7.94 -40.10 -8.36
C PRO A 19 6.62 -39.42 -7.95
N ASP A 20 5.50 -39.95 -8.45
CA ASP A 20 4.14 -39.55 -8.08
C ASP A 20 3.65 -40.09 -6.72
N PHE A 21 2.63 -39.44 -6.16
CA PHE A 21 1.98 -39.85 -4.91
C PHE A 21 0.83 -40.85 -5.14
N VAL A 22 1.00 -42.11 -4.74
CA VAL A 22 -0.09 -43.09 -4.54
C VAL A 22 0.05 -43.79 -3.17
N LYS A 23 -1.07 -44.20 -2.56
CA LYS A 23 -1.16 -44.59 -1.15
C LYS A 23 -1.05 -46.10 -0.88
N SER A 24 -0.51 -46.43 0.30
CA SER A 24 -0.73 -47.65 1.12
C SER A 24 -0.06 -48.96 0.64
N PRO A 25 0.05 -49.99 1.51
CA PRO A 25 -0.08 -50.03 2.97
C PRO A 25 1.22 -50.46 3.69
N SER A 26 1.23 -50.47 5.02
CA SER A 26 2.38 -50.87 5.84
C SER A 26 2.66 -52.39 5.81
N LYS A 27 3.94 -52.76 5.68
CA LYS A 27 4.47 -54.08 6.00
C LYS A 27 5.62 -53.97 7.00
N ILE A 28 5.56 -54.75 8.06
CA ILE A 28 6.63 -54.90 9.05
C ILE A 28 7.65 -55.90 8.48
N CYS A 29 8.94 -55.56 8.53
CA CYS A 29 10.02 -56.47 8.15
C CYS A 29 10.78 -56.91 9.41
N ASN A 30 10.72 -58.20 9.75
CA ASN A 30 11.48 -58.76 10.85
C ASN A 30 12.91 -59.08 10.39
N VAL A 31 13.91 -58.47 11.03
CA VAL A 31 15.31 -58.88 10.92
C VAL A 31 15.63 -59.84 12.08
N SER A 32 16.28 -60.97 11.80
CA SER A 32 16.52 -62.01 12.80
C SER A 32 17.54 -61.59 13.85
N LEU A 33 17.18 -61.71 15.14
CA LEU A 33 18.06 -61.38 16.26
C LEU A 33 19.28 -62.33 16.36
N SER A 34 19.19 -63.53 15.81
CA SER A 34 20.25 -64.55 15.92
C SER A 34 21.56 -64.17 15.22
N GLU A 35 21.46 -63.49 14.07
CA GLU A 35 22.61 -63.19 13.22
C GLU A 35 23.57 -62.20 13.89
N ALA A 36 23.01 -61.18 14.57
CA ALA A 36 23.75 -60.16 15.31
C ALA A 36 24.43 -60.68 16.61
N LEU A 37 23.99 -61.82 17.15
CA LEU A 37 24.54 -62.38 18.39
C LEU A 37 25.78 -63.27 18.16
N SER A 38 25.93 -63.83 16.95
CA SER A 38 27.03 -64.74 16.57
C SER A 38 28.45 -64.20 16.82
N GLY A 39 28.63 -62.88 16.79
CA GLY A 39 29.92 -62.23 17.04
C GLY A 39 30.35 -62.18 18.51
N PHE A 40 29.41 -62.28 19.46
CA PHE A 40 29.69 -61.99 20.87
C PHE A 40 30.37 -63.15 21.63
N GLU A 41 30.14 -64.41 21.26
CA GLU A 41 30.72 -65.55 21.98
C GLU A 41 32.26 -65.58 21.88
N LYS A 42 32.79 -65.34 20.67
CA LYS A 42 34.24 -65.26 20.42
C LYS A 42 34.90 -64.13 21.22
N LEU A 43 34.20 -63.00 21.39
CA LEU A 43 34.67 -61.89 22.22
C LEU A 43 34.69 -62.25 23.71
N ARG A 44 33.64 -62.92 24.20
CA ARG A 44 33.48 -63.30 25.61
C ARG A 44 34.55 -64.28 26.08
N ILE A 45 34.88 -65.28 25.25
CA ILE A 45 35.93 -66.28 25.55
C ILE A 45 37.32 -65.59 25.63
N SER A 46 37.64 -64.73 24.67
CA SER A 46 38.90 -64.00 24.61
C SER A 46 39.11 -63.09 25.84
N ALA A 47 38.06 -62.37 26.25
CA ALA A 47 38.12 -61.49 27.42
C ALA A 47 38.31 -62.25 28.75
N LEU A 48 37.62 -63.38 28.94
CA LEU A 48 37.73 -64.18 30.16
C LEU A 48 39.10 -64.86 30.30
N THR A 49 39.68 -65.34 29.18
CA THR A 49 41.01 -65.96 29.19
C THR A 49 42.07 -64.95 29.66
N LYS A 50 42.06 -63.73 29.12
CA LYS A 50 43.00 -62.68 29.52
C LYS A 50 42.77 -62.14 30.94
N ALA A 51 41.53 -62.16 31.43
CA ALA A 51 41.24 -61.83 32.82
C ALA A 51 41.84 -62.86 33.80
N ALA A 52 41.80 -64.15 33.44
CA ALA A 52 42.41 -65.23 34.23
C ALA A 52 43.95 -65.14 34.26
N GLU A 53 44.59 -64.77 33.13
CA GLU A 53 46.05 -64.54 33.04
C GLU A 53 46.52 -63.38 33.96
N ILE A 54 45.72 -62.31 34.08
CA ILE A 54 46.08 -61.10 34.83
C ILE A 54 45.75 -61.21 36.33
N SER A 55 44.72 -62.00 36.70
CA SER A 55 44.23 -62.10 38.08
C SER A 55 45.31 -62.38 39.16
N PRO A 56 46.31 -63.27 38.96
CA PRO A 56 47.36 -63.54 39.97
C PRO A 56 48.34 -62.37 40.20
N LEU A 57 48.36 -61.38 39.30
CA LEU A 57 49.27 -60.23 39.35
C LEU A 57 48.65 -59.01 40.06
N VAL A 58 47.32 -58.96 40.20
CA VAL A 58 46.62 -57.85 40.86
C VAL A 58 46.59 -58.07 42.37
N LYS A 59 47.63 -57.61 43.06
CA LYS A 59 47.82 -57.79 44.52
C LYS A 59 47.39 -56.60 45.39
N GLU A 60 46.94 -55.50 44.78
CA GLU A 60 46.54 -54.26 45.47
C GLU A 60 45.24 -53.67 44.90
N VAL A 61 44.47 -52.96 45.73
CA VAL A 61 43.13 -52.45 45.41
C VAL A 61 43.20 -50.98 45.01
N THR A 62 43.07 -50.70 43.72
CA THR A 62 43.25 -49.37 43.11
C THR A 62 41.94 -48.62 42.84
N ILE A 63 41.21 -48.20 43.89
CA ILE A 63 40.10 -47.23 43.77
C ILE A 63 40.10 -46.19 44.90
N GLY A 64 40.24 -44.92 44.52
CA GLY A 64 39.65 -43.77 45.23
C GLY A 64 40.48 -43.13 46.37
N PRO A 65 40.58 -41.78 46.43
CA PRO A 65 41.46 -41.06 47.39
C PRO A 65 40.91 -40.97 48.84
N LYS A 66 40.10 -41.95 49.29
CA LYS A 66 39.61 -42.08 50.67
C LYS A 66 39.49 -43.55 51.14
N SER A 67 40.34 -44.44 50.63
CA SER A 67 40.44 -45.82 51.14
C SER A 67 41.16 -45.85 52.50
N PRO A 68 40.65 -46.55 53.53
CA PRO A 68 41.31 -46.64 54.84
C PRO A 68 42.59 -47.49 54.75
N LEU A 69 43.70 -46.96 55.29
CA LEU A 69 44.98 -47.66 55.30
C LEU A 69 44.91 -48.97 56.09
N LYS A 70 45.46 -50.02 55.48
CA LYS A 70 45.63 -51.35 56.08
C LYS A 70 46.53 -51.23 57.32
N LYS A 71 46.01 -51.53 58.51
CA LYS A 71 46.85 -51.78 59.69
C LYS A 71 47.18 -53.26 59.74
N ASP A 72 48.46 -53.57 59.67
CA ASP A 72 48.93 -54.92 59.92
C ASP A 72 48.76 -55.27 61.40
N PHE A 73 48.31 -56.49 61.67
CA PHE A 73 48.44 -57.11 62.98
C PHE A 73 49.09 -58.48 62.82
N THR A 74 50.22 -58.64 63.50
CA THR A 74 51.11 -59.79 63.36
C THR A 74 50.48 -61.06 63.92
N ARG A 75 50.81 -62.19 63.29
CA ARG A 75 50.30 -63.51 63.65
C ARG A 75 51.21 -64.18 64.69
N GLU A 76 50.73 -64.36 65.92
CA GLU A 76 51.36 -65.25 66.91
C GLU A 76 50.45 -66.43 67.30
N VAL A 77 51.04 -67.43 67.99
CA VAL A 77 50.61 -68.82 67.94
C VAL A 77 50.59 -69.49 69.32
N ARG A 78 49.49 -70.18 69.64
CA ARG A 78 49.42 -71.46 70.40
C ARG A 78 48.04 -72.09 70.10
N GLN A 79 47.90 -73.33 69.66
CA GLN A 79 48.34 -74.63 70.22
C GLN A 79 47.49 -75.10 71.41
N GLN A 80 47.32 -76.42 71.53
CA GLN A 80 46.12 -77.07 72.09
C GLN A 80 46.30 -77.67 73.50
N SER A 81 45.16 -77.91 74.18
CA SER A 81 44.94 -78.99 75.19
C SER A 81 45.65 -78.85 76.56
N PRO A 82 45.41 -79.73 77.58
CA PRO A 82 44.35 -80.76 77.72
C PRO A 82 43.66 -80.84 79.12
N VAL A 83 42.35 -81.17 79.17
CA VAL A 83 41.63 -81.79 80.32
C VAL A 83 40.49 -82.64 79.71
N LYS A 84 40.49 -83.98 79.69
CA LYS A 84 40.13 -84.97 80.75
C LYS A 84 38.68 -84.82 81.26
N HIS A 85 37.78 -85.76 80.93
CA HIS A 85 37.44 -86.97 81.72
C HIS A 85 36.81 -86.61 83.10
N ASP A 86 35.60 -87.06 83.48
CA ASP A 86 34.89 -88.32 83.15
C ASP A 86 33.34 -88.22 83.04
N ASN A 87 32.76 -89.25 82.41
CA ASN A 87 31.44 -89.90 82.62
C ASN A 87 30.18 -89.11 83.06
N ILE A 88 29.12 -89.21 82.25
CA ILE A 88 27.88 -89.96 82.57
C ILE A 88 27.22 -90.41 81.25
N SER A 89 26.50 -91.54 81.29
CA SER A 89 25.91 -92.23 80.14
C SER A 89 24.75 -91.50 79.45
N GLU A 90 24.53 -91.95 78.20
CA GLU A 90 23.26 -92.22 77.49
C GLU A 90 21.96 -91.78 78.22
N ASP A 91 21.00 -91.09 77.59
CA ASP A 91 20.48 -91.33 76.24
C ASP A 91 19.86 -90.07 75.57
N ILE A 92 19.14 -90.23 74.44
CA ILE A 92 18.29 -89.21 73.76
C ILE A 92 19.07 -88.09 73.03
N LEU A 93 19.81 -88.40 71.94
CA LEU A 93 20.54 -87.34 71.19
C LEU A 93 20.81 -87.57 69.68
N ILE A 94 19.89 -88.21 68.94
CA ILE A 94 20.06 -88.47 67.48
C ILE A 94 19.12 -87.65 66.57
N GLU A 95 17.86 -87.41 66.94
CA GLU A 95 16.87 -86.81 66.01
C GLU A 95 17.02 -85.29 65.79
N ASP A 96 17.40 -84.50 66.80
CA ASP A 96 17.36 -83.02 66.67
C ASP A 96 18.52 -82.41 65.86
N LYS A 97 19.72 -83.02 65.85
CA LYS A 97 20.85 -82.48 65.06
C LYS A 97 20.55 -82.44 63.56
N LEU A 98 19.81 -83.43 63.05
CA LEU A 98 19.36 -83.48 61.66
C LEU A 98 18.35 -82.37 61.30
N LYS A 99 17.58 -81.86 62.26
CA LYS A 99 16.72 -80.68 62.05
C LYS A 99 17.53 -79.40 61.96
N ASP A 100 18.47 -79.19 62.88
CA ASP A 100 19.20 -77.91 62.96
C ASP A 100 20.20 -77.72 61.81
N ASP A 101 20.91 -78.76 61.36
CA ASP A 101 21.77 -78.66 60.16
C ASP A 101 20.95 -78.37 58.89
N LEU A 102 19.78 -79.02 58.74
CA LEU A 102 18.86 -78.78 57.62
C LEU A 102 18.30 -77.36 57.67
N ARG A 103 17.94 -76.87 58.87
CA ARG A 103 17.46 -75.51 59.11
C ARG A 103 18.53 -74.45 58.81
N TYR A 104 19.78 -74.68 59.23
CA TYR A 104 20.89 -73.77 58.91
C TYR A 104 21.16 -73.73 57.40
N THR A 105 21.12 -74.88 56.74
CA THR A 105 21.26 -75.00 55.27
C THR A 105 20.14 -74.26 54.53
N LEU A 106 18.89 -74.36 55.00
CA LEU A 106 17.75 -73.62 54.45
C LEU A 106 17.92 -72.11 54.61
N ILE A 107 18.32 -71.64 55.80
CA ILE A 107 18.56 -70.21 56.08
C ILE A 107 19.69 -69.66 55.20
N MET A 108 20.80 -70.38 55.06
CA MET A 108 21.91 -69.98 54.18
C MET A 108 21.46 -69.87 52.72
N LYS A 109 20.70 -70.85 52.23
CA LYS A 109 20.15 -70.83 50.86
C LYS A 109 19.14 -69.70 50.64
N GLU A 110 18.37 -69.32 51.67
CA GLU A 110 17.48 -68.17 51.63
C GLU A 110 18.27 -66.85 51.55
N TYR A 111 19.34 -66.70 52.35
CA TYR A 111 20.25 -65.55 52.26
C TYR A 111 20.96 -65.46 50.91
N GLU A 112 21.41 -66.57 50.33
CA GLU A 112 21.99 -66.62 48.99
C GLU A 112 20.98 -66.20 47.91
N ALA A 113 19.72 -66.68 47.99
CA ALA A 113 18.65 -66.28 47.08
C ALA A 113 18.32 -64.78 47.19
N GLN A 114 18.19 -64.25 48.42
CA GLN A 114 17.98 -62.81 48.65
C GLN A 114 19.16 -61.96 48.15
N LEU A 115 20.39 -62.43 48.30
CA LEU A 115 21.59 -61.76 47.79
C LEU A 115 21.62 -61.76 46.25
N GLN A 116 21.29 -62.89 45.62
CA GLN A 116 21.20 -62.99 44.16
C GLN A 116 20.11 -62.08 43.61
N GLU A 117 18.88 -62.14 44.13
CA GLU A 117 17.76 -61.29 43.72
C GLU A 117 18.14 -59.80 43.81
N ARG A 118 18.74 -59.39 44.94
CA ARG A 118 19.19 -58.01 45.16
C ARG A 118 20.30 -57.60 44.18
N SER A 119 21.16 -58.52 43.77
CA SER A 119 22.19 -58.29 42.75
C SER A 119 21.59 -58.15 41.34
N GLU A 120 20.58 -58.95 41.00
CA GLU A 120 19.88 -58.89 39.71
C GLU A 120 19.05 -57.60 39.58
N ILE A 121 18.41 -57.15 40.66
CA ILE A 121 17.73 -55.85 40.73
C ILE A 121 18.75 -54.71 40.53
N MET A 122 19.91 -54.76 41.21
CA MET A 122 20.98 -53.76 41.04
C MET A 122 21.51 -53.72 39.60
N PHE A 123 21.71 -54.88 38.97
CA PHE A 123 22.16 -54.98 37.58
C PHE A 123 21.09 -54.47 36.60
N ARG A 124 19.83 -54.83 36.78
CA ARG A 124 18.70 -54.36 35.97
C ARG A 124 18.58 -52.83 36.02
N ASN A 125 18.65 -52.24 37.21
CA ASN A 125 18.63 -50.79 37.43
C ASN A 125 19.83 -50.07 36.79
N LEU A 126 20.99 -50.73 36.67
CA LEU A 126 22.17 -50.19 35.97
C LEU A 126 21.98 -50.23 34.45
N VAL A 127 21.52 -51.34 33.90
CA VAL A 127 21.23 -51.51 32.47
C VAL A 127 20.17 -50.50 32.00
N GLU A 128 19.08 -50.36 32.76
CA GLU A 128 18.02 -49.38 32.48
C GLU A 128 18.57 -47.94 32.43
N LYS A 129 19.36 -47.52 33.43
CA LYS A 129 19.99 -46.19 33.43
C LYS A 129 20.92 -45.95 32.23
N VAL A 130 21.64 -46.98 31.78
CA VAL A 130 22.49 -46.90 30.57
C VAL A 130 21.63 -46.76 29.30
N LEU A 131 20.52 -47.49 29.21
CA LEU A 131 19.59 -47.40 28.09
C LEU A 131 18.88 -46.04 28.04
N CYS A 132 18.35 -45.55 29.15
CA CYS A 132 17.74 -44.22 29.25
C CYS A 132 18.72 -43.12 28.81
N LYS A 133 19.94 -43.11 29.38
CA LYS A 133 20.95 -42.09 29.04
C LYS A 133 21.38 -42.15 27.56
N ARG A 134 21.39 -43.34 26.95
CA ARG A 134 21.64 -43.51 25.50
C ARG A 134 20.47 -42.98 24.67
N ALA A 135 19.23 -43.23 25.08
CA ALA A 135 18.02 -42.71 24.41
C ALA A 135 17.94 -41.18 24.50
N GLU A 136 18.20 -40.59 25.67
CA GLU A 136 18.32 -39.13 25.86
C GLU A 136 19.38 -38.51 24.94
N THR A 137 20.57 -39.12 24.88
CA THR A 137 21.68 -38.64 24.02
C THR A 137 21.29 -38.67 22.54
N MET A 138 20.62 -39.75 22.10
CA MET A 138 20.15 -39.91 20.72
C MET A 138 18.99 -38.94 20.38
N SER A 139 18.04 -38.75 21.30
CA SER A 139 16.94 -37.79 21.15
C SER A 139 17.46 -36.36 21.02
N ASN A 140 18.40 -35.95 21.87
CA ASN A 140 19.04 -34.64 21.81
C ASN A 140 19.83 -34.43 20.50
N PHE A 141 20.47 -35.48 19.95
CA PHE A 141 21.12 -35.41 18.65
C PHE A 141 20.12 -35.16 17.52
N PHE A 142 19.06 -35.96 17.43
CA PHE A 142 18.03 -35.81 16.39
C PHE A 142 17.30 -34.46 16.48
N LYS A 143 16.99 -33.98 17.70
CA LYS A 143 16.41 -32.65 17.91
C LYS A 143 17.31 -31.55 17.37
N LYS A 144 18.60 -31.57 17.72
CA LYS A 144 19.60 -30.60 17.23
C LYS A 144 19.78 -30.66 15.71
N GLN A 145 19.60 -31.84 15.11
CA GLN A 145 19.63 -32.02 13.65
C GLN A 145 18.38 -31.40 12.98
N SER A 146 17.18 -31.60 13.54
CA SER A 146 15.94 -30.96 13.06
C SER A 146 16.05 -29.44 13.12
N GLU A 147 16.48 -28.89 14.25
CA GLU A 147 16.68 -27.44 14.44
C GLU A 147 17.65 -26.85 13.41
N GLN A 148 18.68 -27.59 12.96
CA GLN A 148 19.57 -27.14 11.89
C GLN A 148 18.92 -27.19 10.50
N CYS A 149 18.14 -28.23 10.20
CA CYS A 149 17.40 -28.33 8.95
C CYS A 149 16.33 -27.22 8.83
N GLU A 150 15.60 -26.96 9.91
CA GLU A 150 14.60 -25.89 10.00
C GLU A 150 15.22 -24.50 9.82
N ARG A 151 16.36 -24.21 10.46
CA ARG A 151 17.10 -22.95 10.25
C ARG A 151 17.52 -22.78 8.79
N ARG A 152 18.11 -23.80 8.16
CA ARG A 152 18.50 -23.75 6.74
C ARG A 152 17.30 -23.54 5.81
N ALA A 153 16.18 -24.20 6.07
CA ALA A 153 14.94 -24.00 5.31
C ALA A 153 14.39 -22.55 5.45
N MET A 154 14.46 -21.98 6.66
CA MET A 154 14.07 -20.60 6.93
C MET A 154 15.02 -19.59 6.27
N GLU A 155 16.33 -19.82 6.27
CA GLU A 155 17.33 -18.99 5.57
C GLU A 155 17.11 -18.99 4.05
N VAL A 156 16.89 -20.17 3.44
CA VAL A 156 16.58 -20.28 2.00
C VAL A 156 15.26 -19.57 1.66
N ARG A 157 14.23 -19.72 2.52
CA ARG A 157 12.94 -19.02 2.36
C ARG A 157 13.10 -17.50 2.47
N ALA A 158 13.93 -17.02 3.40
CA ALA A 158 14.23 -15.60 3.56
C ALA A 158 14.97 -15.03 2.33
N ARG A 159 16.00 -15.73 1.83
CA ARG A 159 16.72 -15.33 0.61
C ARG A 159 15.80 -15.29 -0.62
N LYS A 160 14.92 -16.28 -0.80
CA LYS A 160 13.94 -16.28 -1.90
C LYS A 160 12.99 -15.09 -1.82
N LEU A 161 12.52 -14.75 -0.61
CA LEU A 161 11.63 -13.61 -0.39
C LEU A 161 12.34 -12.26 -0.52
N GLN A 162 13.63 -12.19 -0.23
CA GLN A 162 14.47 -11.02 -0.50
C GLN A 162 14.65 -10.80 -2.01
N LEU A 163 15.07 -11.83 -2.76
CA LEU A 163 15.24 -11.73 -4.22
C LEU A 163 13.93 -11.35 -4.92
N GLN A 164 12.79 -11.87 -4.45
CA GLN A 164 11.47 -11.49 -4.96
C GLN A 164 11.13 -10.01 -4.68
N LYS A 165 11.54 -9.46 -3.53
CA LYS A 165 11.39 -8.01 -3.23
C LYS A 165 12.30 -7.16 -4.11
N GLU A 166 13.54 -7.57 -4.33
CA GLU A 166 14.50 -6.84 -5.17
C GLU A 166 14.00 -6.75 -6.61
N LEU A 167 13.47 -7.85 -7.16
CA LEU A 167 12.84 -7.88 -8.49
C LEU A 167 11.61 -6.96 -8.56
N GLN A 168 10.71 -7.04 -7.57
CA GLN A 168 9.54 -6.16 -7.49
C GLN A 168 9.90 -4.68 -7.29
N MET A 169 10.99 -4.35 -6.60
CA MET A 169 11.47 -2.97 -6.50
C MET A 169 11.99 -2.44 -7.85
N ASN A 170 12.57 -3.32 -8.68
CA ASN A 170 13.02 -2.95 -10.03
C ASN A 170 11.83 -2.66 -10.96
N ASP A 171 10.80 -3.53 -10.93
CA ASP A 171 9.55 -3.31 -11.70
C ASP A 171 8.86 -1.99 -11.32
N ASN A 172 8.77 -1.70 -10.02
CA ASN A 172 8.18 -0.44 -9.53
C ASN A 172 9.06 0.78 -9.87
N LEU A 173 10.39 0.64 -9.91
CA LEU A 173 11.30 1.70 -10.31
C LEU A 173 11.09 2.07 -11.78
N PHE A 174 10.98 1.08 -12.67
CA PHE A 174 10.70 1.28 -14.10
C PHE A 174 9.36 2.00 -14.35
N VAL A 175 8.29 1.60 -13.65
CA VAL A 175 6.99 2.28 -13.72
C VAL A 175 7.08 3.72 -13.23
N LEU A 176 7.81 3.99 -12.16
CA LEU A 176 7.96 5.33 -11.57
C LEU A 176 8.84 6.25 -12.44
N GLU A 177 9.87 5.70 -13.09
CA GLU A 177 10.68 6.40 -14.08
C GLU A 177 9.85 6.79 -15.32
N LYS A 178 9.03 5.86 -15.84
CA LYS A 178 8.10 6.16 -16.94
C LYS A 178 7.07 7.23 -16.55
N ALA A 179 6.44 7.10 -15.38
CA ALA A 179 5.47 8.08 -14.89
C ALA A 179 6.08 9.48 -14.75
N LYS A 180 7.31 9.60 -14.22
CA LYS A 180 8.06 10.87 -14.19
C LYS A 180 8.32 11.43 -15.59
N LEU A 181 8.72 10.58 -16.53
CA LEU A 181 9.02 10.98 -17.90
C LEU A 181 7.76 11.55 -18.59
N ASP A 182 6.60 10.97 -18.33
CA ASP A 182 5.33 11.39 -18.92
C ASP A 182 4.71 12.61 -18.19
N GLU A 183 4.88 12.73 -16.87
CA GLU A 183 4.59 13.96 -16.11
C GLU A 183 5.46 15.14 -16.59
N GLN A 184 6.76 14.91 -16.81
CA GLN A 184 7.69 15.92 -17.34
C GLN A 184 7.34 16.32 -18.78
N LYS A 185 6.95 15.38 -19.66
CA LYS A 185 6.41 15.69 -20.99
C LYS A 185 5.12 16.52 -20.90
N SER A 186 4.17 16.12 -20.04
CA SER A 186 2.91 16.84 -19.88
C SER A 186 3.15 18.28 -19.40
N CYS A 187 3.94 18.46 -18.35
CA CYS A 187 4.31 19.78 -17.83
C CYS A 187 5.04 20.64 -18.88
N THR A 188 5.98 20.07 -19.63
CA THR A 188 6.69 20.83 -20.68
C THR A 188 5.81 21.16 -21.88
N VAL A 189 4.85 20.30 -22.26
CA VAL A 189 3.85 20.60 -23.30
C VAL A 189 2.88 21.69 -22.84
N VAL A 190 2.35 21.63 -21.62
CA VAL A 190 1.45 22.66 -21.07
C VAL A 190 2.17 24.00 -20.96
N ASN A 191 3.36 24.03 -20.36
CA ASN A 191 4.16 25.26 -20.25
C ASN A 191 4.50 25.85 -21.63
N ARG A 192 4.84 25.00 -22.61
CA ARG A 192 5.07 25.45 -23.98
C ARG A 192 3.81 26.03 -24.63
N GLN A 193 2.66 25.38 -24.50
CA GLN A 193 1.39 25.91 -25.01
C GLN A 193 1.02 27.25 -24.35
N THR A 194 1.25 27.41 -23.05
CA THR A 194 1.04 28.68 -22.34
C THR A 194 2.00 29.77 -22.84
N ILE A 195 3.28 29.46 -23.03
CA ILE A 195 4.29 30.39 -23.56
C ILE A 195 3.98 30.77 -25.02
N ASP A 196 3.67 29.80 -25.88
CA ASP A 196 3.36 30.04 -27.29
C ASP A 196 2.08 30.90 -27.45
N ASN A 197 1.06 30.67 -26.63
CA ASN A 197 -0.14 31.51 -26.58
C ASN A 197 0.15 32.94 -26.06
N MET A 198 0.96 33.07 -25.00
CA MET A 198 1.33 34.38 -24.44
C MET A 198 2.21 35.19 -25.41
N ASN A 199 3.15 34.53 -26.09
CA ASN A 199 3.99 35.13 -27.13
C ASN A 199 3.13 35.62 -28.31
N LYS A 200 2.14 34.84 -28.75
CA LYS A 200 1.21 35.26 -29.81
C LYS A 200 0.41 36.51 -29.43
N ILE A 201 -0.13 36.56 -28.21
CA ILE A 201 -0.84 37.75 -27.70
C ILE A 201 0.10 38.97 -27.66
N LEU A 202 1.34 38.79 -27.21
CA LEU A 202 2.35 39.85 -27.17
C LEU A 202 2.73 40.33 -28.58
N GLU A 203 2.85 39.43 -29.55
CA GLU A 203 3.13 39.76 -30.95
C GLU A 203 1.98 40.53 -31.62
N GLU A 204 0.72 40.15 -31.34
CA GLU A 204 -0.46 40.87 -31.81
C GLU A 204 -0.57 42.28 -31.19
N GLN A 205 -0.27 42.43 -29.89
CA GLN A 205 -0.17 43.73 -29.22
C GLN A 205 0.94 44.59 -29.81
N ASN A 206 2.16 44.07 -29.97
CA ASN A 206 3.29 44.80 -30.56
C ASN A 206 2.98 45.29 -31.98
N LYS A 207 2.29 44.47 -32.80
CA LYS A 207 1.82 44.87 -34.14
C LYS A 207 0.78 46.00 -34.07
N ALA A 208 -0.13 45.98 -33.10
CA ALA A 208 -1.08 47.08 -32.90
C ALA A 208 -0.37 48.38 -32.49
N THR A 209 0.58 48.31 -31.55
CA THR A 209 1.39 49.47 -31.13
C THR A 209 2.21 50.06 -32.29
N ALA A 210 2.83 49.22 -33.12
CA ALA A 210 3.59 49.67 -34.30
C ALA A 210 2.71 50.38 -35.34
N ARG A 211 1.48 49.90 -35.59
CA ARG A 211 0.51 50.57 -36.47
C ARG A 211 0.10 51.94 -35.93
N PHE A 212 -0.17 52.04 -34.63
CA PHE A 212 -0.49 53.31 -33.97
C PHE A 212 0.67 54.31 -34.07
N ALA A 213 1.91 53.83 -33.92
CA ALA A 213 3.11 54.66 -34.05
C ALA A 213 3.28 55.25 -35.47
N SER A 214 3.10 54.46 -36.54
CA SER A 214 3.20 54.98 -37.93
C SER A 214 2.11 56.02 -38.25
N ILE A 215 0.88 55.81 -37.77
CA ILE A 215 -0.20 56.82 -37.91
C ILE A 215 0.14 58.10 -37.12
N THR A 216 0.72 57.97 -35.92
CA THR A 216 1.13 59.13 -35.10
C THR A 216 2.27 59.93 -35.74
N ASP A 217 3.25 59.25 -36.32
CA ASP A 217 4.34 59.86 -37.10
C ASP A 217 3.79 60.56 -38.37
N SER A 218 2.91 59.91 -39.12
CA SER A 218 2.23 60.50 -40.28
C SER A 218 1.41 61.74 -39.91
N HIS A 219 0.69 61.70 -38.80
CA HIS A 219 -0.05 62.85 -38.26
C HIS A 219 0.90 63.99 -37.82
N THR A 220 2.03 63.65 -37.18
CA THR A 220 3.05 64.65 -36.77
C THR A 220 3.69 65.32 -37.98
N LYS A 221 4.00 64.57 -39.04
CA LYS A 221 4.48 65.12 -40.33
C LYS A 221 3.47 66.07 -40.96
N ILE A 222 2.18 65.72 -40.96
CA ILE A 222 1.11 66.61 -41.43
C ILE A 222 1.08 67.91 -40.61
N LEU A 223 1.15 67.84 -39.27
CA LEU A 223 1.18 69.03 -38.41
C LEU A 223 2.40 69.92 -38.69
N ILE A 224 3.58 69.33 -38.93
CA ILE A 224 4.79 70.07 -39.29
C ILE A 224 4.59 70.79 -40.64
N CYS A 225 4.18 70.08 -41.69
CA CYS A 225 3.93 70.68 -43.00
C CYS A 225 2.84 71.76 -42.96
N TYR A 226 1.78 71.59 -42.16
CA TYR A 226 0.72 72.58 -41.97
C TYR A 226 1.23 73.85 -41.27
N ASN A 227 2.04 73.70 -40.23
CA ASN A 227 2.69 74.82 -39.53
C ASN A 227 3.69 75.55 -40.44
N GLU A 228 4.44 74.83 -41.29
CA GLU A 228 5.32 75.45 -42.28
C GLU A 228 4.55 76.29 -43.31
N ILE A 229 3.44 75.76 -43.86
CA ILE A 229 2.56 76.52 -44.77
C ILE A 229 1.95 77.74 -44.07
N THR A 230 1.56 77.61 -42.80
CA THR A 230 1.02 78.72 -42.00
C THR A 230 2.08 79.78 -41.68
N ASN A 231 3.33 79.38 -41.46
CA ASN A 231 4.44 80.32 -41.30
C ASN A 231 4.75 81.06 -42.60
N LEU A 232 4.81 80.37 -43.74
CA LEU A 232 4.99 80.99 -45.07
C LEU A 232 3.89 82.04 -45.36
N LEU A 233 2.64 81.72 -45.03
CA LEU A 233 1.48 82.63 -45.10
C LEU A 233 1.62 83.90 -44.24
N ASN A 234 2.38 83.84 -43.14
CA ASN A 234 2.61 84.97 -42.24
C ASN A 234 3.86 85.79 -42.63
N THR A 235 4.86 85.19 -43.27
CA THR A 235 6.11 85.87 -43.64
C THR A 235 6.08 86.51 -45.03
N GLU A 236 5.30 85.98 -45.97
CA GLU A 236 5.37 86.35 -47.39
C GLU A 236 4.03 86.87 -47.92
N PRO A 237 3.90 88.16 -48.31
CA PRO A 237 2.62 88.72 -48.77
C PRO A 237 2.12 88.07 -50.08
N LEU A 238 3.03 87.55 -50.91
CA LEU A 238 2.72 86.82 -52.14
C LEU A 238 2.18 85.40 -51.87
N ALA A 239 2.56 84.76 -50.76
CA ALA A 239 2.17 83.39 -50.46
C ALA A 239 0.64 83.23 -50.31
N LYS A 240 -0.06 84.29 -49.94
CA LYS A 240 -1.52 84.28 -49.75
C LYS A 240 -2.29 83.95 -51.04
N GLN A 241 -1.94 84.61 -52.14
CA GLN A 241 -2.58 84.38 -53.46
C GLN A 241 -2.28 82.97 -54.03
N VAL A 242 -1.14 82.38 -53.66
CA VAL A 242 -0.79 81.00 -54.05
C VAL A 242 -1.57 80.01 -53.19
N CYS A 243 -1.54 80.17 -51.86
CA CYS A 243 -2.20 79.26 -50.92
C CYS A 243 -3.71 79.21 -51.07
N ASP A 244 -4.38 80.31 -51.45
CA ASP A 244 -5.82 80.34 -51.72
C ASP A 244 -6.25 79.32 -52.80
N LYS A 245 -5.35 78.92 -53.71
CA LYS A 245 -5.60 77.85 -54.70
C LYS A 245 -5.63 76.45 -54.08
N PHE A 246 -4.86 76.23 -53.01
CA PHE A 246 -4.62 74.91 -52.41
C PHE A 246 -5.37 74.70 -51.08
N ILE A 247 -5.95 75.75 -50.51
CA ILE A 247 -6.56 75.74 -49.16
C ILE A 247 -7.67 74.68 -49.00
N GLN A 248 -8.46 74.42 -50.06
CA GLN A 248 -9.49 73.37 -50.04
C GLN A 248 -8.87 71.96 -49.96
N SER A 249 -7.76 71.72 -50.67
CA SER A 249 -7.02 70.45 -50.63
C SER A 249 -6.34 70.25 -49.28
N ILE A 250 -5.74 71.30 -48.70
CA ILE A 250 -5.13 71.28 -47.36
C ILE A 250 -6.19 70.93 -46.31
N ASN A 251 -7.32 71.64 -46.30
CA ASN A 251 -8.42 71.38 -45.36
C ASN A 251 -8.99 69.95 -45.53
N THR A 252 -9.03 69.43 -46.76
CA THR A 252 -9.44 68.04 -47.03
C THR A 252 -8.46 67.02 -46.43
N VAL A 253 -7.14 67.28 -46.48
CA VAL A 253 -6.14 66.41 -45.83
C VAL A 253 -6.25 66.46 -44.31
N VAL A 254 -6.38 67.66 -43.73
CA VAL A 254 -6.53 67.87 -42.28
C VAL A 254 -7.81 67.22 -41.73
N GLY A 255 -8.93 67.32 -42.46
CA GLY A 255 -10.17 66.63 -42.09
C GLY A 255 -10.03 65.11 -42.12
N ASN A 256 -9.41 64.56 -43.16
CA ASN A 256 -9.25 63.11 -43.32
C ASN A 256 -8.30 62.48 -42.26
N ILE A 257 -7.21 63.16 -41.89
CA ILE A 257 -6.34 62.63 -40.82
C ILE A 257 -7.01 62.72 -39.44
N SER A 258 -7.84 63.75 -39.19
CA SER A 258 -8.62 63.85 -37.94
C SER A 258 -9.57 62.67 -37.78
N ILE A 259 -10.27 62.26 -38.85
CA ILE A 259 -11.12 61.06 -38.86
C ILE A 259 -10.32 59.79 -38.55
N ILE A 260 -9.10 59.65 -39.08
CA ILE A 260 -8.21 58.52 -38.76
C ILE A 260 -7.79 58.55 -37.28
N MET A 261 -7.48 59.72 -36.73
CA MET A 261 -7.11 59.88 -35.32
C MET A 261 -8.27 59.58 -34.35
N ASP A 262 -9.52 59.87 -34.71
CA ASP A 262 -10.69 59.48 -33.91
C ASP A 262 -11.04 57.99 -34.02
N LEU A 263 -10.79 57.37 -35.18
CA LEU A 263 -10.85 55.91 -35.31
C LEU A 263 -9.81 55.22 -34.42
N CYS A 264 -8.60 55.77 -34.30
CA CYS A 264 -7.54 55.25 -33.43
C CYS A 264 -7.88 55.28 -31.92
N LYS A 265 -8.91 56.03 -31.50
CA LYS A 265 -9.40 56.06 -30.11
C LYS A 265 -10.43 54.98 -29.81
N ASN A 266 -11.14 54.47 -30.83
CA ASN A 266 -12.38 53.72 -30.66
C ASN A 266 -12.44 52.38 -31.41
N ALA A 267 -11.50 52.10 -32.32
CA ALA A 267 -11.55 50.93 -33.21
C ALA A 267 -10.18 50.25 -33.41
N ALA A 268 -10.19 48.99 -33.83
CA ALA A 268 -8.99 48.24 -34.15
C ALA A 268 -8.36 48.72 -35.48
N ILE A 269 -7.11 49.20 -35.40
CA ILE A 269 -6.38 49.77 -36.54
C ILE A 269 -5.88 48.66 -37.47
N THR A 270 -6.14 48.79 -38.78
CA THR A 270 -5.60 47.89 -39.81
C THR A 270 -4.55 48.58 -40.69
N ASP A 271 -3.79 47.80 -41.46
CA ASP A 271 -2.77 48.32 -42.37
C ASP A 271 -3.35 49.20 -43.52
N LYS A 272 -4.68 49.19 -43.69
CA LYS A 272 -5.38 50.10 -44.62
C LYS A 272 -5.41 51.54 -44.08
N GLU A 273 -5.51 51.72 -42.77
CA GLU A 273 -5.57 53.04 -42.13
C GLU A 273 -4.18 53.67 -42.05
N VAL A 274 -3.16 52.84 -41.79
CA VAL A 274 -1.75 53.24 -41.86
C VAL A 274 -1.40 53.79 -43.25
N LYS A 275 -1.68 53.03 -44.32
CA LYS A 275 -1.41 53.47 -45.71
C LYS A 275 -2.19 54.71 -46.14
N LYS A 276 -3.39 54.94 -45.58
CA LYS A 276 -4.13 56.20 -45.79
C LYS A 276 -3.42 57.37 -45.11
N ALA A 277 -2.95 57.21 -43.88
CA ALA A 277 -2.22 58.25 -43.15
C ALA A 277 -0.89 58.62 -43.83
N GLU A 278 -0.12 57.61 -44.27
CA GLU A 278 1.12 57.78 -45.04
C GLU A 278 0.87 58.52 -46.37
N GLY A 279 -0.20 58.14 -47.09
CA GLY A 279 -0.62 58.81 -48.33
C GLY A 279 -1.09 60.25 -48.12
N LEU A 280 -1.81 60.54 -47.03
CA LEU A 280 -2.22 61.90 -46.66
C LEU A 280 -1.01 62.78 -46.31
N SER A 281 -0.03 62.24 -45.57
CA SER A 281 1.23 62.94 -45.27
C SER A 281 2.02 63.25 -46.53
N SER A 282 2.11 62.30 -47.45
CA SER A 282 2.81 62.48 -48.74
C SER A 282 2.11 63.51 -49.63
N ASN A 283 0.77 63.53 -49.61
CA ASN A 283 -0.03 64.52 -50.35
C ASN A 283 0.20 65.95 -49.81
N LEU A 284 0.21 66.15 -48.48
CA LEU A 284 0.45 67.48 -47.91
C LEU A 284 1.89 67.98 -48.14
N ASP A 285 2.89 67.11 -48.09
CA ASP A 285 4.27 67.48 -48.44
C ASP A 285 4.42 67.83 -49.93
N ASN A 286 3.70 67.14 -50.82
CA ASN A 286 3.66 67.52 -52.24
C ASN A 286 2.96 68.88 -52.46
N ILE A 287 1.84 69.15 -51.76
CA ILE A 287 1.17 70.47 -51.80
C ILE A 287 2.12 71.56 -51.25
N ARG A 288 2.83 71.28 -50.16
CA ARG A 288 3.86 72.18 -49.59
C ARG A 288 4.96 72.49 -50.61
N LYS A 289 5.50 71.47 -51.28
CA LYS A 289 6.50 71.63 -52.35
C LYS A 289 5.95 72.49 -53.50
N MET A 290 4.75 72.20 -54.01
CA MET A 290 4.14 73.02 -55.06
C MET A 290 3.94 74.49 -54.65
N ILE A 291 3.54 74.76 -53.40
CA ILE A 291 3.43 76.13 -52.87
C ILE A 291 4.81 76.81 -52.83
N VAL A 292 5.84 76.12 -52.34
CA VAL A 292 7.22 76.63 -52.31
C VAL A 292 7.76 76.86 -53.71
N GLU A 293 7.61 75.90 -54.62
CA GLU A 293 8.06 75.98 -56.02
C GLU A 293 7.33 77.08 -56.81
N GLU A 294 6.03 77.32 -56.56
CA GLU A 294 5.29 78.40 -57.21
C GLU A 294 5.69 79.78 -56.67
N ILE A 295 5.92 79.91 -55.35
CA ILE A 295 6.49 81.13 -54.73
C ILE A 295 7.93 81.36 -55.21
N GLU A 296 8.74 80.31 -55.29
CA GLU A 296 10.14 80.38 -55.68
C GLU A 296 10.29 80.63 -57.18
N SER A 297 9.40 80.12 -58.02
CA SER A 297 9.31 80.49 -59.44
C SER A 297 8.98 81.98 -59.61
N ILE A 298 8.05 82.53 -58.83
CA ILE A 298 7.73 83.97 -58.84
C ILE A 298 8.96 84.79 -58.41
N LYS A 299 9.62 84.39 -57.31
CA LYS A 299 10.85 85.04 -56.82
C LYS A 299 12.03 84.92 -57.78
N GLN A 300 12.21 83.79 -58.47
CA GLN A 300 13.23 83.63 -59.50
C GLN A 300 12.93 84.53 -60.72
N GLN A 301 11.66 84.76 -61.03
CA GLN A 301 11.27 85.69 -62.11
C GLN A 301 11.57 87.16 -61.75
N GLU A 302 11.64 87.52 -60.47
CA GLU A 302 12.18 88.81 -60.00
C GLU A 302 13.72 88.81 -59.89
N LEU A 303 14.33 87.72 -59.39
CA LEU A 303 15.77 87.64 -59.10
C LEU A 303 16.64 87.44 -60.35
N ALA A 304 16.09 86.85 -61.42
CA ALA A 304 16.76 86.72 -62.73
C ALA A 304 17.12 88.08 -63.36
N ASN A 305 16.54 89.19 -62.88
CA ASN A 305 16.91 90.55 -63.26
C ASN A 305 18.09 91.14 -62.45
N LYS A 306 18.71 90.40 -61.52
CA LYS A 306 19.73 90.98 -60.62
C LYS A 306 21.08 90.28 -60.49
N GLN A 307 21.18 88.96 -60.60
CA GLN A 307 22.47 88.27 -60.32
C GLN A 307 22.91 87.32 -61.44
N LYS A 308 23.56 87.91 -62.45
CA LYS A 308 24.63 87.26 -63.24
C LYS A 308 25.98 87.57 -62.58
N GLU A 309 26.21 87.02 -61.39
CA GLU A 309 27.47 87.20 -60.67
C GLU A 309 27.68 85.99 -59.74
N GLU A 310 28.92 85.54 -59.60
CA GLU A 310 29.36 84.47 -58.66
C GLU A 310 28.53 83.17 -58.78
N GLU A 311 28.66 82.37 -59.83
CA GLU A 311 29.90 81.78 -60.40
C GLU A 311 30.77 81.05 -59.35
N GLU A 312 31.03 79.76 -59.62
CA GLU A 312 31.99 78.89 -58.94
C GLU A 312 32.18 78.98 -57.40
N LYS A 313 31.86 77.89 -56.69
CA LYS A 313 32.93 76.95 -56.29
C LYS A 313 32.47 75.58 -55.79
N ARG A 314 33.31 74.58 -56.08
CA ARG A 314 33.48 73.31 -55.34
C ARG A 314 32.29 72.34 -55.33
N ILE A 315 31.83 72.08 -56.55
CA ILE A 315 31.66 70.72 -57.06
C ILE A 315 32.67 69.73 -56.44
N ARG A 316 32.16 68.60 -55.92
CA ARG A 316 32.85 67.32 -55.58
C ARG A 316 34.04 67.38 -54.60
N GLN A 317 33.83 66.78 -53.44
CA GLN A 317 34.35 65.43 -53.09
C GLN A 317 33.40 64.87 -52.00
N ALA A 318 32.71 63.73 -52.12
CA ALA A 318 33.03 62.43 -52.71
C ALA A 318 34.25 61.77 -52.02
N GLN A 319 34.14 60.61 -51.39
CA GLN A 319 32.97 59.75 -51.14
C GLN A 319 33.29 58.80 -49.96
N GLU A 320 32.29 58.09 -49.44
CA GLU A 320 32.39 56.80 -48.73
C GLU A 320 33.54 56.54 -47.73
N LYS A 321 33.16 56.22 -46.48
CA LYS A 321 33.29 54.82 -46.04
C LYS A 321 32.29 54.44 -44.95
N ALA A 322 31.77 53.22 -45.07
CA ALA A 322 30.77 52.67 -44.17
C ALA A 322 31.39 51.94 -42.96
N ALA A 323 30.52 51.61 -42.01
CA ALA A 323 30.81 50.96 -40.74
C ALA A 323 31.59 49.63 -40.81
N GLN A 324 32.18 49.26 -39.67
CA GLN A 324 32.29 47.87 -39.23
C GLN A 324 31.76 47.76 -37.79
N ASP A 325 31.17 46.61 -37.48
CA ASP A 325 30.24 46.46 -36.36
C ASP A 325 30.89 46.21 -34.99
N ALA A 326 30.16 46.54 -33.94
CA ALA A 326 30.47 46.16 -32.58
C ALA A 326 29.85 44.78 -32.25
N GLN A 327 30.63 43.88 -31.65
CA GLN A 327 30.17 42.55 -31.25
C GLN A 327 30.66 42.20 -29.84
N ALA A 328 29.82 42.41 -28.81
CA ALA A 328 30.07 41.98 -27.43
C ALA A 328 28.79 42.02 -26.56
N ALA A 329 28.06 40.90 -26.43
CA ALA A 329 26.89 40.81 -25.54
C ALA A 329 26.47 39.37 -25.15
N GLU A 330 27.40 38.47 -24.80
CA GLU A 330 27.05 37.09 -24.38
C GLU A 330 27.75 36.66 -23.07
N ILE A 331 27.29 37.20 -21.93
CA ILE A 331 27.62 36.69 -20.59
C ILE A 331 26.41 36.83 -19.65
N ALA A 332 25.56 35.80 -19.53
CA ALA A 332 24.62 35.63 -18.38
C ALA A 332 23.87 34.28 -18.39
N ALA A 333 24.46 33.18 -17.88
CA ALA A 333 23.70 31.94 -17.61
C ALA A 333 24.30 30.98 -16.55
N ALA A 334 25.21 31.44 -15.68
CA ALA A 334 25.95 30.56 -14.75
C ALA A 334 25.28 30.45 -13.36
N GLN A 335 24.19 29.68 -13.22
CA GLN A 335 23.71 29.25 -11.89
C GLN A 335 22.63 28.13 -11.90
N LYS A 336 22.97 26.96 -11.32
CA LYS A 336 22.23 26.21 -10.26
C LYS A 336 22.52 24.70 -10.31
N ALA A 337 23.23 24.19 -9.31
CA ALA A 337 23.35 22.75 -9.04
C ALA A 337 23.71 22.50 -7.56
N ALA A 338 22.71 22.23 -6.71
CA ALA A 338 22.87 21.58 -5.39
C ALA A 338 21.50 21.29 -4.74
N SER A 339 21.08 20.02 -4.67
CA SER A 339 20.36 19.40 -3.53
C SER A 339 19.74 18.05 -3.96
N GLU A 340 20.48 16.94 -3.76
CA GLU A 340 19.91 15.59 -3.74
C GLU A 340 20.66 14.73 -2.71
N GLN A 341 20.10 14.55 -1.50
CA GLN A 341 20.58 13.50 -0.58
C GLN A 341 19.52 13.07 0.46
N ALA A 342 18.48 12.37 0.00
CA ALA A 342 17.55 11.65 0.87
C ALA A 342 16.93 10.42 0.18
N LYS A 343 17.57 9.24 0.30
CA LYS A 343 17.02 7.95 -0.17
C LYS A 343 17.38 6.80 0.78
N LYS A 344 16.43 6.39 1.63
CA LYS A 344 16.31 5.02 2.16
C LYS A 344 14.83 4.66 2.23
N SER A 345 14.48 3.48 1.68
CA SER A 345 13.13 3.08 1.23
C SER A 345 12.63 3.84 0.00
N GLY A 346 12.08 3.10 -0.96
CA GLY A 346 11.33 3.62 -2.10
C GLY A 346 9.83 3.50 -1.82
N PRO A 347 8.97 4.37 -2.39
CA PRO A 347 7.54 4.37 -2.10
C PRO A 347 6.87 3.08 -2.58
N VAL A 348 6.14 2.42 -1.68
CA VAL A 348 5.31 1.25 -1.98
C VAL A 348 3.85 1.70 -2.09
N PHE A 349 3.22 1.44 -3.24
CA PHE A 349 1.82 1.78 -3.50
C PHE A 349 0.84 0.72 -2.98
N TYR A 350 1.29 -0.54 -2.89
CA TYR A 350 0.54 -1.67 -2.35
C TYR A 350 1.49 -2.83 -2.02
N SER A 351 1.07 -3.72 -1.13
CA SER A 351 1.74 -5.01 -0.92
C SER A 351 1.26 -6.03 -1.94
N ALA A 352 2.16 -6.84 -2.52
CA ALA A 352 1.79 -7.89 -3.47
C ALA A 352 0.82 -8.93 -2.87
N LYS A 353 0.90 -9.19 -1.55
CA LYS A 353 -0.07 -10.03 -0.83
C LYS A 353 -1.46 -9.39 -0.82
N ASN A 354 -1.53 -8.08 -0.60
CA ASN A 354 -2.78 -7.34 -0.48
C ASN A 354 -3.48 -7.23 -1.84
N TYR A 355 -2.72 -6.95 -2.91
CA TYR A 355 -3.25 -6.91 -4.28
C TYR A 355 -3.76 -8.28 -4.75
N ALA A 356 -3.03 -9.37 -4.43
CA ALA A 356 -3.51 -10.73 -4.71
C ALA A 356 -4.83 -11.01 -3.97
N TYR A 357 -4.89 -10.77 -2.65
CA TYR A 357 -6.09 -10.99 -1.85
C TYR A 357 -7.30 -10.16 -2.34
N TYR A 358 -7.07 -8.91 -2.73
CA TYR A 358 -8.11 -8.08 -3.36
C TYR A 358 -8.58 -8.63 -4.70
N LYS A 359 -7.67 -9.13 -5.54
CA LYS A 359 -8.05 -9.75 -6.81
C LYS A 359 -8.88 -11.02 -6.56
N ASP A 360 -8.44 -11.89 -5.66
CA ASP A 360 -9.15 -13.13 -5.30
C ASP A 360 -10.58 -12.82 -4.79
N LEU A 361 -10.72 -11.81 -3.93
CA LEU A 361 -12.03 -11.32 -3.47
C LEU A 361 -12.88 -10.67 -4.58
N SER A 362 -12.27 -9.93 -5.51
CA SER A 362 -12.97 -9.31 -6.64
C SER A 362 -13.46 -10.37 -7.64
N ASP A 363 -12.64 -11.37 -7.93
CA ASP A 363 -12.99 -12.47 -8.83
C ASP A 363 -14.07 -13.35 -8.19
N PHE A 364 -13.99 -13.62 -6.87
CA PHE A 364 -15.06 -14.27 -6.11
C PHE A 364 -16.38 -13.47 -6.17
N LEU A 365 -16.33 -12.15 -5.94
CA LEU A 365 -17.50 -11.28 -6.02
C LEU A 365 -18.13 -11.32 -7.41
N ASN A 366 -17.34 -11.20 -8.48
CA ASN A 366 -17.83 -11.27 -9.86
C ASN A 366 -18.49 -12.62 -10.17
N GLN A 367 -17.92 -13.73 -9.71
CA GLN A 367 -18.49 -15.08 -9.84
C GLN A 367 -19.81 -15.21 -9.06
N TYR A 368 -19.86 -14.70 -7.82
CA TYR A 368 -21.05 -14.73 -6.97
C TYR A 368 -22.20 -13.89 -7.52
N GLU A 369 -21.90 -12.71 -8.09
CA GLU A 369 -22.91 -11.87 -8.75
C GLU A 369 -23.49 -12.54 -10.01
N GLY A 370 -22.76 -13.45 -10.64
CA GLY A 370 -23.26 -14.30 -11.73
C GLY A 370 -24.33 -15.30 -11.29
N GLN A 371 -24.27 -15.83 -10.06
CA GLN A 371 -25.15 -16.90 -9.57
C GLN A 371 -26.64 -16.54 -9.58
N TYR A 372 -26.97 -15.24 -9.44
CA TYR A 372 -28.35 -14.76 -9.39
C TYR A 372 -28.74 -13.82 -10.55
N LYS A 373 -27.93 -13.77 -11.61
CA LYS A 373 -28.15 -12.87 -12.76
C LYS A 373 -29.53 -13.09 -13.42
N GLY A 374 -29.92 -14.34 -13.68
CA GLY A 374 -31.22 -14.65 -14.29
C GLY A 374 -32.42 -14.16 -13.45
N LEU A 375 -32.32 -14.23 -12.12
CA LEU A 375 -33.32 -13.66 -11.22
C LEU A 375 -33.43 -12.13 -11.31
N LEU A 376 -32.37 -11.40 -11.70
CA LEU A 376 -32.47 -9.95 -11.94
C LEU A 376 -33.22 -9.64 -13.24
N GLU A 377 -32.94 -10.43 -14.28
CA GLU A 377 -33.39 -10.21 -15.66
C GLU A 377 -34.86 -10.63 -15.88
N ASP A 378 -35.37 -11.62 -15.14
CA ASP A 378 -36.79 -11.99 -15.22
C ASP A 378 -37.72 -10.87 -14.71
N VAL A 379 -38.53 -10.33 -15.61
CA VAL A 379 -39.54 -9.30 -15.31
C VAL A 379 -40.64 -9.82 -14.38
N LYS A 380 -41.01 -11.10 -14.47
CA LYS A 380 -42.10 -11.71 -13.67
C LYS A 380 -41.75 -11.75 -12.19
N MET A 381 -40.50 -12.07 -11.86
CA MET A 381 -39.99 -12.12 -10.49
C MET A 381 -39.76 -10.76 -9.82
N LYS A 382 -40.16 -9.64 -10.44
CA LYS A 382 -40.03 -8.28 -9.87
C LYS A 382 -40.66 -8.16 -8.47
N LYS A 383 -41.80 -8.82 -8.22
CA LYS A 383 -42.43 -8.87 -6.88
C LYS A 383 -41.53 -9.59 -5.86
N PHE A 384 -41.10 -10.81 -6.17
CA PHE A 384 -40.23 -11.60 -5.29
C PHE A 384 -38.91 -10.86 -4.98
N ARG A 385 -38.29 -10.20 -5.96
CA ARG A 385 -37.10 -9.35 -5.73
C ARG A 385 -37.39 -8.20 -4.76
N PHE A 386 -38.53 -7.51 -4.91
CA PHE A 386 -38.92 -6.40 -4.04
C PHE A 386 -39.24 -6.86 -2.61
N ASP A 387 -39.90 -8.01 -2.45
CA ASP A 387 -40.22 -8.57 -1.13
C ASP A 387 -38.94 -9.11 -0.44
N CYS A 388 -38.01 -9.73 -1.17
CA CYS A 388 -36.64 -10.02 -0.68
C CYS A 388 -35.89 -8.73 -0.29
N GLN A 389 -36.01 -7.66 -1.07
CA GLN A 389 -35.38 -6.38 -0.78
C GLN A 389 -35.95 -5.73 0.48
N LYS A 390 -37.26 -5.85 0.76
CA LYS A 390 -37.82 -5.49 2.07
C LYS A 390 -37.28 -6.38 3.19
N ALA A 391 -37.22 -7.70 2.98
CA ALA A 391 -36.76 -8.66 3.97
C ALA A 391 -35.31 -8.40 4.43
N VAL A 392 -34.45 -7.89 3.53
CA VAL A 392 -33.10 -7.42 3.86
C VAL A 392 -33.09 -5.99 4.39
N ASN A 393 -33.68 -5.02 3.67
CA ASN A 393 -33.49 -3.60 3.97
C ASN A 393 -34.19 -3.16 5.26
N THR A 394 -35.40 -3.65 5.53
CA THR A 394 -36.17 -3.21 6.71
C THR A 394 -35.45 -3.54 8.02
N PRO A 395 -34.97 -4.77 8.29
CA PRO A 395 -34.24 -5.03 9.52
C PRO A 395 -32.90 -4.28 9.60
N VAL A 396 -32.17 -4.10 8.49
CA VAL A 396 -30.88 -3.34 8.49
C VAL A 396 -31.08 -1.83 8.65
N ASN A 397 -32.18 -1.27 8.15
CA ASN A 397 -32.57 0.12 8.41
C ASN A 397 -32.98 0.34 9.87
N ALA A 398 -33.54 -0.69 10.51
CA ALA A 398 -34.00 -0.67 11.90
C ALA A 398 -32.93 -1.15 12.91
N LEU A 399 -31.64 -1.17 12.54
CA LEU A 399 -30.56 -1.45 13.49
C LEU A 399 -30.19 -0.20 14.28
N SER A 400 -30.29 -0.28 15.60
CA SER A 400 -29.99 0.80 16.54
C SER A 400 -29.57 0.25 17.89
N SER A 401 -28.86 1.06 18.68
CA SER A 401 -28.35 0.74 20.02
C SER A 401 -29.44 0.77 21.13
N VAL A 402 -30.71 0.91 20.77
CA VAL A 402 -31.84 1.12 21.71
C VAL A 402 -32.00 -0.02 22.74
N SER A 403 -31.83 -1.27 22.33
CA SER A 403 -31.72 -2.41 23.27
C SER A 403 -31.15 -3.66 22.60
N GLY A 404 -30.60 -4.57 23.40
CA GLY A 404 -30.10 -5.85 22.88
C GLY A 404 -31.19 -6.77 22.32
N LEU A 405 -32.38 -6.76 22.93
CA LEU A 405 -33.55 -7.46 22.38
C LEU A 405 -33.94 -6.89 21.01
N HIS A 406 -33.85 -5.57 20.83
CA HIS A 406 -34.13 -4.92 19.56
C HIS A 406 -33.12 -5.29 18.47
N MET A 407 -31.82 -5.35 18.81
CA MET A 407 -30.76 -5.84 17.92
C MET A 407 -30.93 -7.33 17.58
N LYS A 408 -31.22 -8.16 18.60
CA LYS A 408 -31.42 -9.60 18.43
C LYS A 408 -32.59 -9.93 17.52
N ASP A 409 -33.71 -9.21 17.60
CA ASP A 409 -34.82 -9.34 16.66
C ASP A 409 -34.39 -9.13 15.18
N LYS A 410 -33.50 -8.16 14.91
CA LYS A 410 -33.00 -7.92 13.54
C LYS A 410 -32.00 -8.99 13.12
N TYR A 411 -31.11 -9.40 14.04
CA TYR A 411 -30.20 -10.53 13.82
C TYR A 411 -30.98 -11.81 13.50
N ASP A 412 -31.97 -12.19 14.31
CA ASP A 412 -32.75 -13.43 14.14
C ASP A 412 -33.54 -13.41 12.82
N LYS A 413 -34.07 -12.25 12.40
CA LYS A 413 -34.71 -12.09 11.08
C LYS A 413 -33.73 -12.26 9.92
N LEU A 414 -32.54 -11.66 9.99
CA LEU A 414 -31.51 -11.80 8.96
C LEU A 414 -30.91 -13.21 8.92
N TYR A 415 -30.61 -13.80 10.08
CA TYR A 415 -30.11 -15.16 10.22
C TYR A 415 -31.08 -16.18 9.61
N LYS A 416 -32.38 -16.08 9.92
CA LYS A 416 -33.40 -16.96 9.33
C LYS A 416 -33.51 -16.79 7.82
N LEU A 417 -33.39 -15.57 7.30
CA LEU A 417 -33.42 -15.30 5.85
C LEU A 417 -32.22 -15.94 5.13
N LEU A 418 -31.01 -15.77 5.67
CA LEU A 418 -29.77 -16.38 5.14
C LEU A 418 -29.73 -17.90 5.31
N LYS A 419 -30.45 -18.45 6.29
CA LYS A 419 -30.66 -19.90 6.45
C LYS A 419 -31.75 -20.46 5.51
N GLY A 420 -32.44 -19.61 4.75
CA GLY A 420 -33.52 -20.01 3.83
C GLY A 420 -34.86 -20.32 4.52
N GLU A 421 -35.03 -19.94 5.79
CA GLU A 421 -36.29 -20.07 6.52
C GLU A 421 -37.30 -18.98 6.10
N ARG A 422 -38.55 -19.10 6.59
CA ARG A 422 -39.61 -18.10 6.35
C ARG A 422 -39.53 -17.00 7.41
N VAL A 423 -39.43 -15.74 6.98
CA VAL A 423 -39.27 -14.57 7.84
C VAL A 423 -40.44 -13.61 7.64
N GLN A 424 -41.02 -13.10 8.74
CA GLN A 424 -42.00 -12.02 8.70
C GLN A 424 -41.28 -10.67 8.79
N VAL A 425 -41.61 -9.76 7.87
CA VAL A 425 -41.13 -8.37 7.84
C VAL A 425 -42.30 -7.46 7.49
N LEU A 426 -42.75 -6.65 8.47
CA LEU A 426 -44.05 -5.98 8.42
C LEU A 426 -45.16 -7.04 8.20
N ASP A 427 -46.11 -6.78 7.32
CA ASP A 427 -47.25 -7.66 7.05
C ASP A 427 -46.95 -8.74 5.98
N ILE A 428 -45.73 -8.76 5.42
CA ILE A 428 -45.32 -9.77 4.44
C ILE A 428 -44.46 -10.88 5.09
N TYR A 429 -44.60 -12.08 4.55
CA TYR A 429 -43.73 -13.22 4.82
C TYR A 429 -42.90 -13.52 3.58
N VAL A 430 -41.60 -13.71 3.76
CA VAL A 430 -40.64 -13.95 2.67
C VAL A 430 -39.78 -15.17 3.00
N ARG A 431 -39.51 -16.00 2.00
CA ARG A 431 -38.57 -17.12 2.11
C ARG A 431 -37.64 -17.08 0.90
N ALA A 432 -36.34 -16.87 1.13
CA ALA A 432 -35.35 -16.71 0.06
C ALA A 432 -35.23 -17.94 -0.86
N THR A 433 -35.61 -19.13 -0.38
CA THR A 433 -35.59 -20.41 -1.11
C THR A 433 -36.84 -20.67 -1.97
N GLU A 434 -37.80 -19.73 -2.06
CA GLU A 434 -38.90 -19.80 -3.05
C GLU A 434 -38.40 -19.68 -4.51
N HIS A 435 -37.18 -19.20 -4.72
CA HIS A 435 -36.46 -19.26 -5.99
C HIS A 435 -35.06 -19.83 -5.77
N THR A 436 -34.57 -20.64 -6.72
CA THR A 436 -33.25 -21.32 -6.63
C THR A 436 -32.10 -20.33 -6.42
N GLN A 437 -32.13 -19.19 -7.10
CA GLN A 437 -31.14 -18.11 -6.96
C GLN A 437 -31.47 -17.09 -5.85
N GLY A 438 -32.61 -17.23 -5.17
CA GLY A 438 -33.11 -16.23 -4.22
C GLY A 438 -32.26 -16.11 -2.95
N LEU A 439 -31.63 -17.21 -2.51
CA LEU A 439 -30.72 -17.21 -1.36
C LEU A 439 -29.43 -16.45 -1.64
N ALA A 440 -28.80 -16.70 -2.80
CA ALA A 440 -27.62 -15.97 -3.26
C ALA A 440 -27.93 -14.46 -3.44
N TYR A 441 -29.08 -14.14 -4.04
CA TYR A 441 -29.56 -12.76 -4.16
C TYR A 441 -29.74 -12.06 -2.81
N CYS A 442 -30.41 -12.68 -1.84
CA CYS A 442 -30.60 -12.09 -0.51
C CYS A 442 -29.26 -11.86 0.20
N THR A 443 -28.32 -12.79 0.05
CA THR A 443 -26.98 -12.72 0.66
C THR A 443 -26.14 -11.58 0.08
N ALA A 444 -26.10 -11.44 -1.25
CA ALA A 444 -25.44 -10.33 -1.93
C ALA A 444 -26.11 -8.98 -1.64
N LEU A 445 -27.44 -8.95 -1.53
CA LEU A 445 -28.20 -7.76 -1.21
C LEU A 445 -27.93 -7.28 0.22
N LEU A 446 -27.80 -8.19 1.19
CA LEU A 446 -27.41 -7.86 2.56
C LEU A 446 -25.99 -7.31 2.65
N ALA A 447 -25.03 -7.96 2.00
CA ALA A 447 -23.64 -7.49 1.93
C ALA A 447 -23.57 -6.05 1.39
N LYS A 448 -24.19 -5.79 0.24
CA LYS A 448 -24.30 -4.44 -0.37
C LYS A 448 -25.02 -3.44 0.53
N LYS A 449 -26.09 -3.86 1.22
CA LYS A 449 -26.88 -2.97 2.09
C LYS A 449 -26.09 -2.55 3.32
N ILE A 450 -25.29 -3.43 3.93
CA ILE A 450 -24.44 -3.08 5.09
C ILE A 450 -23.37 -2.06 4.68
N VAL A 451 -22.63 -2.30 3.59
CA VAL A 451 -21.64 -1.32 3.07
C VAL A 451 -22.28 0.03 2.77
N ARG A 452 -23.50 0.03 2.20
CA ARG A 452 -24.29 1.25 1.92
C ARG A 452 -24.81 1.98 3.18
N GLN A 453 -24.92 1.31 4.33
CA GLN A 453 -25.13 2.03 5.61
C GLN A 453 -23.85 2.73 6.06
N GLY A 454 -22.67 2.18 5.78
CA GLY A 454 -21.40 2.88 5.98
C GLY A 454 -21.36 4.20 5.19
N ASP A 455 -21.67 4.09 3.90
CA ASP A 455 -21.72 5.20 2.93
C ASP A 455 -22.69 6.33 3.33
N LEU A 456 -23.92 5.98 3.75
CA LEU A 456 -25.00 6.96 3.97
C LEU A 456 -25.28 7.31 5.44
N LEU A 457 -25.29 6.31 6.34
CA LEU A 457 -25.71 6.46 7.73
C LEU A 457 -24.50 6.73 8.64
N VAL A 458 -23.43 5.95 8.54
CA VAL A 458 -22.25 6.10 9.42
C VAL A 458 -21.42 7.35 9.07
N SER A 459 -21.48 7.79 7.81
CA SER A 459 -20.87 9.05 7.33
C SER A 459 -21.51 10.31 7.91
N SER A 460 -22.71 10.21 8.49
CA SER A 460 -23.46 11.31 9.13
C SER A 460 -23.72 11.09 10.62
N ASN A 461 -23.90 9.83 11.06
CA ASN A 461 -24.00 9.42 12.45
C ASN A 461 -23.01 8.25 12.73
N PRO A 462 -21.79 8.55 13.21
CA PRO A 462 -20.76 7.54 13.45
C PRO A 462 -21.17 6.46 14.46
N GLU A 463 -22.02 6.79 15.43
CA GLU A 463 -22.46 5.86 16.49
C GLU A 463 -23.34 4.72 15.95
N ALA A 464 -23.99 4.92 14.81
CA ALA A 464 -24.73 3.87 14.12
C ALA A 464 -23.83 2.70 13.64
N ALA A 465 -22.51 2.89 13.60
CA ALA A 465 -21.56 1.83 13.24
C ALA A 465 -21.63 0.64 14.20
N PHE A 466 -21.74 0.86 15.51
CA PHE A 466 -21.58 -0.19 16.52
C PHE A 466 -22.72 -1.23 16.56
N PRO A 467 -24.01 -0.87 16.59
CA PRO A 467 -25.10 -1.86 16.51
C PRO A 467 -25.12 -2.60 15.17
N LEU A 468 -24.75 -1.93 14.07
CA LEU A 468 -24.65 -2.54 12.76
C LEU A 468 -23.48 -3.54 12.68
N ALA A 469 -22.30 -3.14 13.12
CA ALA A 469 -21.09 -3.96 13.12
C ALA A 469 -21.22 -5.20 14.03
N ALA A 470 -21.86 -5.08 15.19
CA ALA A 470 -22.10 -6.22 16.08
C ALA A 470 -22.99 -7.29 15.41
N VAL A 471 -24.11 -6.90 14.82
CA VAL A 471 -24.98 -7.82 14.07
C VAL A 471 -24.29 -8.37 12.83
N THR A 472 -23.44 -7.57 12.18
CA THR A 472 -22.64 -7.98 11.02
C THR A 472 -21.61 -9.06 11.38
N ALA A 473 -20.82 -8.86 12.46
CA ALA A 473 -19.83 -9.83 12.92
C ALA A 473 -20.49 -11.14 13.40
N ALA A 474 -21.65 -11.04 14.06
CA ALA A 474 -22.47 -12.19 14.42
C ALA A 474 -22.90 -12.99 13.18
N LEU A 475 -23.46 -12.35 12.15
CA LEU A 475 -23.87 -13.02 10.91
C LEU A 475 -22.67 -13.59 10.13
N TRP A 476 -21.53 -12.88 10.07
CA TRP A 476 -20.28 -13.37 9.46
C TRP A 476 -19.81 -14.69 10.10
N SER A 477 -19.90 -14.81 11.43
CA SER A 477 -19.52 -16.04 12.14
C SER A 477 -20.39 -17.27 11.80
N GLN A 478 -21.63 -17.04 11.36
CA GLN A 478 -22.58 -18.11 10.99
C GLN A 478 -22.59 -18.40 9.49
N PHE A 479 -22.29 -17.39 8.67
CA PHE A 479 -22.30 -17.46 7.22
C PHE A 479 -20.96 -16.91 6.67
N PRO A 480 -19.89 -17.73 6.62
CA PRO A 480 -18.57 -17.27 6.18
C PRO A 480 -18.56 -16.72 4.76
N GLU A 481 -19.36 -17.31 3.85
CA GLU A 481 -19.51 -16.87 2.46
C GLU A 481 -20.10 -15.45 2.35
N PHE A 482 -21.11 -15.14 3.17
CA PHE A 482 -21.63 -13.77 3.33
C PHE A 482 -20.54 -12.80 3.78
N GLY A 483 -19.64 -13.24 4.68
CA GLY A 483 -18.51 -12.44 5.16
C GLY A 483 -17.47 -12.12 4.08
N ILE A 484 -17.07 -13.12 3.29
CA ILE A 484 -16.16 -12.95 2.13
C ILE A 484 -16.80 -11.98 1.11
N LEU A 485 -18.09 -12.17 0.83
CA LEU A 485 -18.86 -11.31 -0.08
C LEU A 485 -19.01 -9.87 0.45
N LEU A 486 -19.16 -9.71 1.76
CA LEU A 486 -19.21 -8.42 2.44
C LEU A 486 -17.86 -7.69 2.35
N GLU A 487 -16.76 -8.36 2.66
CA GLU A 487 -15.40 -7.81 2.55
C GLU A 487 -15.10 -7.37 1.11
N ALA A 488 -15.43 -8.20 0.12
CA ALA A 488 -15.28 -7.83 -1.29
C ALA A 488 -16.11 -6.60 -1.71
N ASN A 489 -17.33 -6.44 -1.16
CA ASN A 489 -18.12 -5.23 -1.38
C ASN A 489 -17.54 -4.00 -0.65
N PHE A 490 -16.98 -4.17 0.55
CA PHE A 490 -16.23 -3.11 1.25
C PHE A 490 -15.03 -2.65 0.41
N HIS A 491 -14.23 -3.57 -0.13
CA HIS A 491 -13.10 -3.25 -1.02
C HIS A 491 -13.54 -2.57 -2.32
N ARG A 492 -14.68 -2.97 -2.90
CA ARG A 492 -15.25 -2.31 -4.10
C ARG A 492 -15.75 -0.89 -3.84
N SER A 493 -16.27 -0.61 -2.64
CA SER A 493 -16.78 0.73 -2.28
C SER A 493 -15.75 1.64 -1.60
N CYS A 494 -14.70 1.09 -0.99
CA CYS A 494 -13.60 1.79 -0.35
C CYS A 494 -12.29 1.02 -0.56
N PRO A 495 -11.56 1.28 -1.67
CA PRO A 495 -10.32 0.56 -2.02
C PRO A 495 -9.22 0.66 -0.94
N TYR A 496 -9.26 1.72 -0.14
CA TYR A 496 -8.35 1.99 0.98
C TYR A 496 -8.46 0.99 2.14
N LEU A 497 -9.48 0.12 2.13
CA LEU A 497 -9.57 -1.04 3.05
C LEU A 497 -8.62 -2.20 2.68
N VAL A 498 -7.98 -2.16 1.52
CA VAL A 498 -6.98 -3.16 1.07
C VAL A 498 -5.53 -2.79 1.49
N PRO A 499 -5.28 -1.61 2.07
CA PRO A 499 -4.04 -0.87 1.90
C PRO A 499 -3.44 -0.90 0.49
N MET A 500 -4.07 -0.15 -0.41
CA MET A 500 -3.55 0.19 -1.72
C MET A 500 -3.85 1.64 -2.07
N LEU A 501 -2.88 2.33 -2.65
CA LEU A 501 -2.99 3.67 -3.22
C LEU A 501 -2.48 3.58 -4.67
N LEU A 502 -3.34 3.14 -5.58
CA LEU A 502 -2.95 2.87 -6.96
C LEU A 502 -2.86 4.19 -7.75
N PRO A 503 -1.75 4.47 -8.45
CA PRO A 503 -1.65 5.60 -9.38
C PRO A 503 -2.49 5.35 -10.65
N GLN A 504 -2.79 6.43 -11.38
CA GLN A 504 -3.44 6.35 -12.68
C GLN A 504 -2.55 5.58 -13.66
N LYS A 505 -3.15 4.65 -14.41
CA LYS A 505 -2.42 3.87 -15.41
C LYS A 505 -2.30 4.65 -16.72
N GLU A 506 -1.22 4.39 -17.45
CA GLU A 506 -1.06 4.82 -18.84
C GLU A 506 -2.29 4.40 -19.68
N GLY A 507 -2.90 5.36 -20.38
CA GLY A 507 -4.12 5.14 -21.18
C GLY A 507 -5.42 5.03 -20.40
N GLN A 508 -5.42 5.05 -19.06
CA GLN A 508 -6.63 5.08 -18.24
C GLN A 508 -7.20 6.52 -18.20
N THR A 509 -8.48 6.69 -18.52
CA THR A 509 -9.13 8.00 -18.43
C THR A 509 -9.30 8.44 -16.98
N ASP A 510 -9.32 9.75 -16.74
CA ASP A 510 -9.53 10.32 -15.40
C ASP A 510 -10.81 9.78 -14.76
N LYS A 511 -11.88 9.59 -15.55
CA LYS A 511 -13.15 9.03 -15.06
C LYS A 511 -13.00 7.61 -14.53
N GLU A 512 -12.28 6.75 -15.26
CA GLU A 512 -11.96 5.39 -14.81
C GLU A 512 -11.02 5.41 -13.59
N PHE A 513 -10.10 6.38 -13.52
CA PHE A 513 -9.19 6.55 -12.39
C PHE A 513 -9.95 6.96 -11.12
N TYR A 514 -10.73 8.03 -11.15
CA TYR A 514 -11.59 8.48 -10.04
C TYR A 514 -12.57 7.38 -9.61
N MET A 515 -13.21 6.67 -10.55
CA MET A 515 -14.06 5.52 -10.21
C MET A 515 -13.27 4.38 -9.55
N SER A 516 -12.05 4.05 -10.03
CA SER A 516 -11.20 3.04 -9.40
C SER A 516 -10.70 3.44 -8.00
N ARG A 517 -10.64 4.75 -7.71
CA ARG A 517 -10.40 5.34 -6.39
C ARG A 517 -11.66 5.44 -5.51
N GLY A 518 -12.81 5.01 -6.01
CA GLY A 518 -14.09 4.98 -5.29
C GLY A 518 -14.88 6.29 -5.29
N TYR A 519 -14.52 7.29 -6.11
CA TYR A 519 -15.35 8.50 -6.29
C TYR A 519 -16.63 8.17 -7.05
N THR A 520 -17.72 8.86 -6.71
CA THR A 520 -18.95 8.82 -7.50
C THR A 520 -19.00 9.94 -8.53
N TYR A 521 -19.90 9.82 -9.50
CA TYR A 521 -20.19 10.82 -10.52
C TYR A 521 -21.69 11.15 -10.49
N SER A 522 -22.06 12.41 -10.74
CA SER A 522 -23.47 12.81 -10.91
C SER A 522 -24.03 12.29 -12.23
N GLU A 523 -25.35 12.40 -12.40
CA GLU A 523 -26.04 12.07 -13.65
C GLU A 523 -25.57 12.97 -14.80
N ASP A 524 -25.19 14.21 -14.50
CA ASP A 524 -24.55 15.18 -15.41
C ASP A 524 -23.07 14.87 -15.72
N GLY A 525 -22.51 13.80 -15.14
CA GLY A 525 -21.11 13.40 -15.35
C GLY A 525 -20.08 14.22 -14.56
N VAL A 526 -20.48 14.99 -13.54
CA VAL A 526 -19.56 15.74 -12.67
C VAL A 526 -19.02 14.85 -11.55
N VAL A 527 -17.72 14.92 -11.26
CA VAL A 527 -17.08 14.14 -10.19
C VAL A 527 -17.52 14.61 -8.80
N GLU A 528 -17.63 13.68 -7.86
CA GLU A 528 -17.92 13.95 -6.46
C GLU A 528 -16.87 14.87 -5.81
N LYS A 529 -17.32 15.93 -5.13
CA LYS A 529 -16.43 16.85 -4.40
C LYS A 529 -15.69 16.12 -3.28
N GLN A 530 -14.44 16.52 -3.06
CA GLN A 530 -13.52 15.96 -2.05
C GLN A 530 -14.14 15.90 -0.64
N ASP A 531 -14.91 16.91 -0.21
CA ASP A 531 -15.58 16.91 1.10
C ASP A 531 -16.59 15.77 1.26
N LYS A 532 -17.33 15.47 0.18
CA LYS A 532 -18.36 14.42 0.14
C LYS A 532 -17.69 13.06 0.09
N PHE A 533 -16.72 12.91 -0.82
CA PHE A 533 -15.90 11.72 -0.96
C PHE A 533 -15.24 11.31 0.36
N LEU A 534 -14.52 12.22 1.02
CA LEU A 534 -13.84 11.94 2.29
C LEU A 534 -14.83 11.54 3.40
N ARG A 535 -15.96 12.26 3.53
CA ARG A 535 -17.02 11.94 4.51
C ARG A 535 -17.64 10.56 4.25
N ARG A 536 -17.81 10.19 2.98
CA ARG A 536 -18.39 8.91 2.56
C ARG A 536 -17.41 7.75 2.77
N MET A 537 -16.14 7.91 2.41
CA MET A 537 -15.06 6.97 2.73
C MET A 537 -14.87 6.79 4.25
N SER A 538 -14.90 7.89 5.00
CA SER A 538 -14.88 7.90 6.47
C SER A 538 -16.01 7.04 7.06
N GLY A 539 -17.25 7.21 6.58
CA GLY A 539 -18.38 6.40 7.03
C GLY A 539 -18.24 4.90 6.76
N ILE A 540 -17.83 4.53 5.53
CA ILE A 540 -17.58 3.13 5.14
C ILE A 540 -16.45 2.53 6.00
N PHE A 541 -15.37 3.28 6.18
CA PHE A 541 -14.19 2.84 6.91
C PHE A 541 -14.45 2.70 8.42
N ARG A 542 -15.15 3.65 9.04
CA ARG A 542 -15.56 3.60 10.46
C ARG A 542 -16.46 2.40 10.75
N LEU A 543 -17.35 2.05 9.82
CA LEU A 543 -18.15 0.82 9.94
C LEU A 543 -17.28 -0.44 9.94
N PHE A 544 -16.28 -0.53 9.07
CA PHE A 544 -15.36 -1.67 9.04
C PHE A 544 -14.44 -1.72 10.28
N CYS A 545 -14.01 -0.56 10.77
CA CYS A 545 -13.32 -0.43 12.06
C CYS A 545 -14.16 -0.93 13.23
N ALA A 546 -15.46 -0.61 13.25
CA ALA A 546 -16.40 -1.11 14.24
C ALA A 546 -16.56 -2.65 14.15
N ILE A 547 -16.47 -3.24 12.95
CA ILE A 547 -16.46 -4.71 12.76
C ILE A 547 -15.20 -5.33 13.39
N TRP A 548 -14.00 -4.74 13.22
CA TRP A 548 -12.76 -5.27 13.82
C TRP A 548 -12.81 -5.34 15.35
N ILE A 549 -13.49 -4.40 16.02
CA ILE A 549 -13.59 -4.35 17.48
C ILE A 549 -14.88 -4.97 18.05
N ALA A 550 -15.82 -5.37 17.19
CA ALA A 550 -17.12 -5.88 17.58
C ALA A 550 -17.00 -7.09 18.54
N LYS A 551 -17.71 -7.00 19.67
CA LYS A 551 -17.84 -8.10 20.63
C LYS A 551 -18.95 -9.04 20.16
N MET A 552 -18.70 -10.34 20.23
CA MET A 552 -19.68 -11.36 19.89
C MET A 552 -20.77 -11.43 20.98
N PRO A 553 -22.05 -11.62 20.60
CA PRO A 553 -23.12 -11.77 21.57
C PRO A 553 -23.01 -13.11 22.32
N ARG A 554 -23.56 -13.18 23.54
CA ARG A 554 -23.38 -14.34 24.44
C ARG A 554 -23.82 -15.70 23.87
N PHE A 555 -24.71 -15.70 22.88
CA PHE A 555 -25.22 -16.92 22.24
C PHE A 555 -24.36 -17.42 21.05
N ILE A 556 -23.25 -16.75 20.73
CA ILE A 556 -22.27 -17.21 19.74
C ILE A 556 -20.95 -17.49 20.44
N THR A 557 -20.50 -18.74 20.39
CA THR A 557 -19.25 -19.21 21.03
C THR A 557 -18.01 -19.01 20.15
N VAL A 558 -18.19 -18.76 18.86
CA VAL A 558 -17.11 -18.52 17.88
C VAL A 558 -16.60 -17.08 18.04
N PRO A 559 -15.28 -16.82 18.10
CA PRO A 559 -14.74 -15.46 18.11
C PRO A 559 -15.08 -14.71 16.81
N ASN A 560 -14.98 -13.37 16.85
CA ASN A 560 -15.20 -12.53 15.68
C ASN A 560 -14.24 -12.94 14.53
N PRO A 561 -14.74 -13.45 13.40
CA PRO A 561 -13.89 -13.97 12.32
C PRO A 561 -13.02 -12.88 11.69
N HIS A 562 -13.49 -11.63 11.71
CA HIS A 562 -12.76 -10.47 11.23
C HIS A 562 -12.41 -9.52 12.39
N GLY A 563 -11.86 -10.08 13.48
CA GLY A 563 -11.47 -9.31 14.67
C GLY A 563 -10.15 -8.52 14.56
N LEU A 564 -9.68 -8.01 15.71
CA LEU A 564 -8.52 -7.11 15.91
C LEU A 564 -7.24 -7.45 15.12
N GLN A 565 -6.99 -8.72 14.80
CA GLN A 565 -5.84 -9.15 13.99
C GLN A 565 -5.87 -8.60 12.55
N HIS A 566 -7.07 -8.42 11.99
CA HIS A 566 -7.25 -7.89 10.63
C HIS A 566 -7.04 -6.37 10.61
N GLY A 567 -7.58 -5.64 11.59
CA GLY A 567 -7.29 -4.20 11.75
C GLY A 567 -5.81 -3.91 12.04
N TRP A 568 -5.10 -4.81 12.72
CA TRP A 568 -3.63 -4.69 12.87
C TRP A 568 -2.90 -4.92 11.54
N GLN A 569 -3.30 -5.94 10.76
CA GLN A 569 -2.75 -6.15 9.42
C GLN A 569 -3.05 -4.98 8.47
N TRP A 570 -4.24 -4.38 8.56
CA TRP A 570 -4.61 -3.15 7.85
C TRP A 570 -3.66 -2.01 8.24
N LEU A 571 -3.60 -1.66 9.54
CA LEU A 571 -2.82 -0.52 10.03
C LEU A 571 -1.33 -0.67 9.67
N ALA A 572 -0.75 -1.85 9.95
CA ALA A 572 0.65 -2.13 9.63
C ALA A 572 0.94 -2.15 8.13
N SER A 573 -0.04 -2.45 7.26
CA SER A 573 0.13 -2.31 5.81
C SER A 573 -0.02 -0.84 5.37
N PHE A 574 -0.99 -0.12 5.92
CA PHE A 574 -1.36 1.24 5.52
C PHE A 574 -0.26 2.26 5.84
N VAL A 575 0.35 2.18 7.03
CA VAL A 575 1.47 3.09 7.42
C VAL A 575 2.77 2.81 6.66
N ASN A 576 2.86 1.68 5.93
CA ASN A 576 3.99 1.36 5.05
C ASN A 576 3.74 1.78 3.58
N LEU A 577 2.58 2.38 3.28
CA LEU A 577 2.35 2.98 1.97
C LEU A 577 2.98 4.37 1.89
N ARG A 578 3.23 4.86 0.68
CA ARG A 578 3.46 6.30 0.48
C ARG A 578 2.18 7.06 0.86
N PRO A 579 2.20 8.01 1.81
CA PRO A 579 1.01 8.79 2.13
C PRO A 579 0.56 9.64 0.94
N GLU A 580 -0.75 9.82 0.83
CA GLU A 580 -1.43 10.79 -0.02
C GLU A 580 -2.19 11.80 0.86
N PRO A 581 -2.30 13.08 0.43
CA PRO A 581 -2.99 14.13 1.17
C PRO A 581 -4.47 13.82 1.35
N ASP A 582 -5.08 14.44 2.38
CA ASP A 582 -6.44 14.23 2.89
C ASP A 582 -6.77 12.79 3.35
N ILE A 583 -6.69 11.82 2.44
CA ILE A 583 -7.25 10.47 2.61
C ILE A 583 -6.48 9.67 3.64
N CYS A 584 -5.14 9.71 3.63
CA CYS A 584 -4.34 8.97 4.61
C CYS A 584 -4.53 9.53 6.02
N ALA A 585 -4.56 10.85 6.17
CA ALA A 585 -4.79 11.49 7.45
C ALA A 585 -6.22 11.23 7.98
N THR A 586 -7.23 11.28 7.11
CA THR A 586 -8.64 10.98 7.44
C THR A 586 -8.79 9.54 7.95
N LEU A 587 -8.29 8.55 7.20
CA LEU A 587 -8.46 7.14 7.55
C LEU A 587 -7.64 6.73 8.79
N LEU A 588 -6.44 7.29 8.98
CA LEU A 588 -5.69 7.06 10.23
C LEU A 588 -6.40 7.68 11.45
N HIS A 589 -6.91 8.92 11.33
CA HIS A 589 -7.69 9.55 12.39
C HIS A 589 -8.92 8.69 12.75
N ASP A 590 -9.65 8.23 11.75
CA ASP A 590 -10.85 7.40 11.94
C ASP A 590 -10.55 6.02 12.53
N PHE A 591 -9.40 5.43 12.15
CA PHE A 591 -8.91 4.20 12.76
C PHE A 591 -8.66 4.41 14.25
N PHE A 592 -7.96 5.47 14.64
CA PHE A 592 -7.68 5.73 16.06
C PHE A 592 -8.93 6.11 16.85
N ALA A 593 -9.84 6.91 16.27
CA ALA A 593 -11.09 7.30 16.91
C ALA A 593 -12.00 6.09 17.20
N VAL A 594 -12.08 5.10 16.30
CA VAL A 594 -12.93 3.91 16.50
C VAL A 594 -12.16 2.78 17.20
N CYS A 595 -11.01 2.36 16.68
CA CYS A 595 -10.29 1.18 17.15
C CYS A 595 -9.33 1.46 18.32
N GLY A 596 -8.90 2.71 18.51
CA GLY A 596 -7.73 3.04 19.32
C GLY A 596 -7.78 2.55 20.77
N SER A 597 -8.92 2.71 21.46
CA SER A 597 -9.06 2.26 22.86
C SER A 597 -8.90 0.75 23.00
N GLU A 598 -9.50 -0.04 22.11
CA GLU A 598 -9.42 -1.51 22.14
C GLU A 598 -8.05 -2.02 21.69
N PHE A 599 -7.43 -1.36 20.71
CA PHE A 599 -6.07 -1.70 20.25
C PHE A 599 -5.01 -1.36 21.31
N MET A 600 -5.17 -0.25 22.05
CA MET A 600 -4.30 0.09 23.18
C MET A 600 -4.42 -0.95 24.30
N LYS A 601 -5.64 -1.41 24.63
CA LYS A 601 -5.86 -2.48 25.63
C LYS A 601 -5.27 -3.82 25.20
N TYR A 602 -5.39 -4.20 23.93
CA TYR A 602 -5.00 -5.54 23.44
C TYR A 602 -3.52 -5.66 23.06
N TYR A 603 -2.96 -4.67 22.35
CA TYR A 603 -1.57 -4.70 21.85
C TYR A 603 -0.59 -3.87 22.68
N GLY A 604 -1.09 -2.98 23.56
CA GLY A 604 -0.30 -2.18 24.49
C GLY A 604 0.90 -1.51 23.85
N LYS A 605 2.10 -1.80 24.38
CA LYS A 605 3.38 -1.22 23.95
C LYS A 605 3.67 -1.33 22.45
N GLN A 606 3.15 -2.35 21.75
CA GLN A 606 3.34 -2.45 20.29
C GLN A 606 2.48 -1.43 19.55
N PHE A 607 1.28 -1.13 20.02
CA PHE A 607 0.42 -0.08 19.46
C PHE A 607 0.96 1.31 19.78
N THR A 608 1.48 1.53 21.00
CA THR A 608 2.17 2.77 21.38
C THR A 608 3.33 3.09 20.43
N LYS A 609 4.11 2.08 20.01
CA LYS A 609 5.18 2.25 19.00
C LYS A 609 4.65 2.67 17.62
N ILE A 610 3.48 2.20 17.19
CA ILE A 610 2.87 2.63 15.92
C ILE A 610 2.36 4.08 16.05
N ILE A 611 1.74 4.44 17.18
CA ILE A 611 1.34 5.83 17.48
C ILE A 611 2.55 6.77 17.42
N GLN A 612 3.68 6.38 18.03
CA GLN A 612 4.94 7.13 17.98
C GLN A 612 5.50 7.24 16.55
N LEU A 613 5.58 6.12 15.82
CA LEU A 613 6.04 6.09 14.42
C LEU A 613 5.20 7.00 13.50
N ILE A 614 3.88 7.02 13.68
CA ILE A 614 3.02 7.90 12.89
C ILE A 614 3.22 9.35 13.31
N SER A 615 3.28 9.64 14.62
CA SER A 615 3.41 11.00 15.14
C SER A 615 4.78 11.65 14.90
N THR A 616 5.79 10.87 14.52
CA THR A 616 7.14 11.35 14.18
C THR A 616 7.36 11.26 12.68
N ASP A 617 7.65 10.05 12.19
CA ASP A 617 8.08 9.84 10.81
C ASP A 617 6.94 10.10 9.79
N TYR A 618 5.75 9.53 10.02
CA TYR A 618 4.65 9.61 9.04
C TYR A 618 4.02 11.02 8.94
N LEU A 619 3.86 11.72 10.08
CA LEU A 619 3.40 13.11 10.10
C LEU A 619 4.41 14.05 9.42
N THR A 620 5.72 13.85 9.60
CA THR A 620 6.72 14.66 8.87
C THR A 620 6.69 14.39 7.36
N ILE A 621 6.40 13.17 6.90
CA ILE A 621 6.16 12.94 5.45
C ILE A 621 4.89 13.68 5.00
N LEU A 622 3.78 13.57 5.74
CA LEU A 622 2.53 14.30 5.44
C LEU A 622 2.71 15.83 5.45
N GLN A 623 3.53 16.38 6.35
CA GLN A 623 3.80 17.82 6.44
C GLN A 623 4.39 18.42 5.15
N ASN A 624 5.01 17.60 4.29
CA ASN A 624 5.59 18.03 3.01
C ASN A 624 4.64 17.90 1.80
N ILE A 625 3.42 17.34 1.99
CA ILE A 625 2.46 17.06 0.90
C ILE A 625 1.01 17.42 1.24
N ASP A 626 0.69 17.70 2.50
CA ASP A 626 -0.65 17.93 3.02
C ASP A 626 -0.60 19.14 3.98
N GLU A 627 -1.42 20.16 3.71
CA GLU A 627 -1.65 21.33 4.58
C GLU A 627 -3.11 21.38 5.07
N GLY A 628 -3.89 20.34 4.77
CA GLY A 628 -5.33 20.28 4.96
C GLY A 628 -5.77 19.97 6.40
N GLY A 629 -7.02 20.30 6.69
CA GLY A 629 -7.67 20.02 7.97
C GLY A 629 -7.64 18.54 8.42
N PRO A 630 -7.62 17.51 7.55
CA PRO A 630 -7.47 16.12 7.98
C PRO A 630 -6.16 15.83 8.73
N LYS A 631 -5.03 16.31 8.21
CA LYS A 631 -3.71 16.21 8.85
C LYS A 631 -3.73 16.85 10.24
N THR A 632 -4.21 18.09 10.35
CA THR A 632 -4.24 18.82 11.63
C THR A 632 -5.09 18.11 12.68
N ARG A 633 -6.21 17.47 12.30
CA ARG A 633 -7.01 16.65 13.23
C ARG A 633 -6.26 15.39 13.69
N LEU A 634 -5.57 14.68 12.79
CA LEU A 634 -4.75 13.53 13.15
C LEU A 634 -3.59 13.94 14.09
N GLU A 635 -2.91 15.03 13.79
CA GLU A 635 -1.80 15.57 14.57
C GLU A 635 -2.24 15.96 15.99
N VAL A 636 -3.31 16.74 16.13
CA VAL A 636 -3.87 17.09 17.46
C VAL A 636 -4.34 15.85 18.23
N PHE A 637 -4.94 14.87 17.55
CA PHE A 637 -5.34 13.61 18.19
C PHE A 637 -4.11 12.86 18.74
N LEU A 638 -3.07 12.66 17.92
CA LEU A 638 -1.86 11.93 18.32
C LEU A 638 -1.09 12.65 19.44
N GLN A 639 -0.98 13.98 19.38
CA GLN A 639 -0.37 14.79 20.44
C GLN A 639 -1.11 14.62 21.79
N ASN A 640 -2.45 14.64 21.77
CA ASN A 640 -3.24 14.39 22.98
C ASN A 640 -3.01 12.98 23.55
N VAL A 641 -3.00 11.94 22.71
CA VAL A 641 -2.76 10.55 23.13
C VAL A 641 -1.35 10.33 23.68
N LEU A 642 -0.34 10.96 23.09
CA LEU A 642 1.03 10.92 23.61
C LEU A 642 1.19 11.66 24.94
N LYS A 643 0.35 12.69 25.18
CA LYS A 643 0.33 13.46 26.44
C LYS A 643 -0.43 12.75 27.57
N THR A 644 -1.55 12.06 27.27
CA THR A 644 -2.36 11.36 28.28
C THR A 644 -1.93 9.91 28.51
N GLY A 645 -1.30 9.27 27.51
CA GLY A 645 -1.03 7.84 27.50
C GLY A 645 -2.27 6.95 27.27
N HIS A 646 -3.44 7.54 26.97
CA HIS A 646 -4.71 6.82 26.82
C HIS A 646 -5.46 7.20 25.52
N ILE A 647 -6.37 6.33 25.10
CA ILE A 647 -7.38 6.60 24.07
C ILE A 647 -8.73 6.20 24.65
N ASP A 648 -9.61 7.17 24.82
CA ASP A 648 -10.96 6.94 25.32
C ASP A 648 -11.78 6.05 24.35
N PRO A 649 -12.74 5.25 24.84
CA PRO A 649 -13.64 4.49 23.97
C PRO A 649 -14.45 5.42 23.06
N PRO A 650 -14.72 5.06 21.79
CA PRO A 650 -15.60 5.86 20.93
C PRO A 650 -17.00 6.00 21.53
N SER A 651 -17.64 7.15 21.28
CA SER A 651 -19.04 7.36 21.64
C SER A 651 -19.94 6.38 20.86
N GLY A 652 -21.02 5.93 21.50
CA GLY A 652 -21.89 4.89 20.94
C GLY A 652 -21.37 3.45 21.02
N LEU A 653 -20.17 3.20 21.54
CA LEU A 653 -19.65 1.82 21.72
C LEU A 653 -20.59 0.98 22.60
N LEU A 654 -20.99 -0.19 22.12
CA LEU A 654 -21.85 -1.11 22.87
C LEU A 654 -21.13 -1.61 24.12
N GLN A 655 -21.86 -1.63 25.23
CA GLN A 655 -21.35 -2.08 26.51
C GLN A 655 -21.18 -3.62 26.55
N PRO A 656 -20.29 -4.15 27.40
CA PRO A 656 -20.20 -5.59 27.61
C PRO A 656 -21.57 -6.18 28.01
N ASN A 657 -21.98 -7.26 27.32
CA ASN A 657 -23.25 -7.94 27.53
C ASN A 657 -24.52 -7.17 27.08
N THR A 658 -24.43 -6.19 26.18
CA THR A 658 -25.62 -5.53 25.62
C THR A 658 -26.63 -6.52 25.00
N TRP A 659 -26.19 -7.62 24.37
CA TRP A 659 -27.05 -8.58 23.65
C TRP A 659 -26.46 -10.01 23.54
#